data_AF-A0A2T5M2F1-F1
#
_entry.id   AF-A0A2T5M2F1-F1
#
_cell.length_a   1.000
_cell.length_b   1.000
_cell.length_c   1.000
_cell.angle_alpha   90.00
_cell.angle_beta   90.00
_cell.angle_gamma   90.00
#
_symmetry.space_group_name_H-M   'P 1'
#
loop_
_entity.id
_entity.type
_entity.pdbx_description
1 polymer ?
#
loop_
_entity_poly.entity_id
_entity_poly.type
_entity_poly.pdbx_seq_one_letter_code
_entity_poly.pdbx_strand_id
1 'polypeptide(L)'
;MDHRGSFVFWFLLVFYLLLSSQSHSPLIYQDREHQLELERERYALRLLNESRYGDFDPRADKWLPFLGARKNDSYHWGLLADVQDRAQYQLRSIISDAGLALPRALEDNEASSPSFNLSQLLLPVYRNSTGKLRGDWVRRKLDTAHPNLNSTAVVLENEYSTPASSDNITGNSGTFYLDLREGGGEELKLPQGHVREIRATLAVEPGDFWGITWYISLYGIHFPETGGTILTTTSEKFGGVFTLPHLTLSTESFDLSHQLLLKSLSDTLSEKQSRPPTLFPWSSVVGTEQVEFPAPRCEHIVYLQQHPVTIRNYLADNAVIDRIEQELRYPMGAPIPSPPPMVMSAVVFSPDCGYVLETKGAPEYPPAEGLYVSGPKLEELRKYSTRIIFFLSAMFAGQITLLLRQIKDASTPSTRSRISFYTIVMMSFGDSFVLVFILMQLYPAVSFLIMATASFLTFISVSCIGMQFMIEIWAVQAPERRDQTRRSTPTTTTRPGELPLPATTARISDSGATPIILTPDQDPPVEEEEEEEETTPNRSTTRTVREARFDIGAMYARFYFILFVMLIVSIWAYLWPNRLGTLYARTLTFVYLSFWVPQIYRNVIRNCRKALRWDFVAGQSFLRLLPFLYFLTIRGNVLFIRSDLTTALSLAGWVWVQVWILASQDILGPRFFVPRGWAPPAYDYHPILRHAADSGLDLESGGVLPIGALRADGRDFSSDAKDDDRQRQKDRKRAIFDCAICMQDIDVPVLAAPGAAGGSSVADGAATLFTRRTYMITPCRHIFHSTCLESWMRLRLQCPICRESIPPV
;
A
#
# COMPACT_ATOMS: atom_id res chain seq x y z
N MET A 1 -11.65 -31.81 -14.96
CA MET A 1 -12.39 -31.50 -13.71
C MET A 1 -11.63 -30.41 -13.01
N ASP A 2 -12.05 -29.16 -13.23
CA ASP A 2 -11.31 -27.95 -12.88
C ASP A 2 -11.65 -27.49 -11.46
N HIS A 3 -10.94 -28.02 -10.47
CA HIS A 3 -11.03 -27.58 -9.07
C HIS A 3 -10.65 -26.10 -8.86
N ARG A 4 -10.11 -25.42 -9.88
CA ARG A 4 -9.72 -24.00 -9.85
C ARG A 4 -10.90 -23.04 -10.01
N GLY A 5 -11.93 -23.41 -10.78
CA GLY A 5 -13.12 -22.58 -10.96
C GLY A 5 -14.01 -22.59 -9.71
N SER A 6 -14.09 -23.74 -9.04
CA SER A 6 -14.89 -23.91 -7.81
C SER A 6 -14.35 -23.08 -6.64
N PHE A 7 -13.02 -22.98 -6.48
CA PHE A 7 -12.42 -22.17 -5.42
C PHE A 7 -12.65 -20.66 -5.64
N VAL A 8 -12.52 -20.18 -6.87
CA VAL A 8 -12.77 -18.76 -7.20
C VAL A 8 -14.25 -18.42 -7.06
N PHE A 9 -15.15 -19.30 -7.50
CA PHE A 9 -16.59 -19.12 -7.30
C PHE A 9 -16.97 -19.12 -5.81
N TRP A 10 -16.41 -20.04 -5.01
CA TRP A 10 -16.66 -20.08 -3.58
C TRP A 10 -16.12 -18.85 -2.85
N PHE A 11 -14.93 -18.38 -3.24
CA PHE A 11 -14.37 -17.14 -2.72
C PHE A 11 -15.20 -15.90 -3.12
N LEU A 12 -15.68 -15.83 -4.37
CA LEU A 12 -16.58 -14.77 -4.83
C LEU A 12 -17.96 -14.84 -4.18
N LEU A 13 -18.47 -16.04 -3.87
CA LEU A 13 -19.73 -16.25 -3.17
C LEU A 13 -19.61 -15.82 -1.69
N VAL A 14 -18.53 -16.23 -1.01
CA VAL A 14 -18.25 -15.79 0.35
C VAL A 14 -18.02 -14.29 0.40
N PHE A 15 -17.31 -13.73 -0.59
CA PHE A 15 -17.11 -12.29 -0.71
C PHE A 15 -18.42 -11.55 -1.02
N TYR A 16 -19.27 -12.08 -1.89
CA TYR A 16 -20.60 -11.55 -2.16
C TYR A 16 -21.46 -11.59 -0.89
N LEU A 17 -21.47 -12.70 -0.15
CA LEU A 17 -22.20 -12.82 1.11
C LEU A 17 -21.67 -11.87 2.20
N LEU A 18 -20.35 -11.62 2.23
CA LEU A 18 -19.73 -10.64 3.12
C LEU A 18 -20.02 -9.18 2.71
N LEU A 19 -20.22 -8.89 1.41
CA LEU A 19 -20.57 -7.55 0.92
C LEU A 19 -22.08 -7.30 0.80
N SER A 20 -22.89 -8.37 0.73
CA SER A 20 -24.34 -8.29 0.49
C SER A 20 -25.14 -8.11 1.78
N SER A 21 -24.53 -7.64 2.88
CA SER A 21 -25.26 -7.20 4.07
C SER A 21 -26.02 -5.89 3.83
N GLN A 22 -26.60 -5.72 2.63
CA GLN A 22 -27.44 -4.56 2.35
C GLN A 22 -28.74 -4.69 3.13
N SER A 23 -28.92 -3.71 4.00
CA SER A 23 -30.14 -3.33 4.70
C SER A 23 -31.40 -3.71 3.93
N HIS A 24 -32.14 -4.67 4.46
CA HIS A 24 -33.50 -4.94 4.03
C HIS A 24 -34.38 -3.69 4.25
N SER A 25 -35.39 -3.51 3.40
CA SER A 25 -36.45 -2.50 3.58
C SER A 25 -37.06 -2.61 4.99
N PRO A 26 -37.38 -1.50 5.66
CA PRO A 26 -37.80 -1.56 7.04
C PRO A 26 -39.08 -2.39 7.19
N LEU A 27 -38.98 -3.43 8.02
CA LEU A 27 -40.14 -4.25 8.41
C LEU A 27 -41.06 -3.40 9.30
N ILE A 28 -42.36 -3.69 9.31
CA ILE A 28 -43.37 -3.01 10.17
C ILE A 28 -42.96 -3.00 11.66
N TYR A 29 -42.11 -3.94 12.09
CA TYR A 29 -41.54 -4.00 13.43
C TYR A 29 -40.59 -2.82 13.72
N GLN A 30 -39.84 -2.37 12.72
CA GLN A 30 -38.83 -1.31 12.82
C GLN A 30 -39.45 0.08 13.04
N ASP A 31 -40.67 0.32 12.52
CA ASP A 31 -41.42 1.56 12.77
C ASP A 31 -41.87 1.67 14.24
N ARG A 32 -42.28 0.56 14.86
CA ARG A 32 -42.71 0.55 16.26
C ARG A 32 -41.54 0.78 17.21
N GLU A 33 -40.40 0.13 16.96
CA GLU A 33 -39.18 0.36 17.73
C GLU A 33 -38.70 1.80 17.59
N HIS A 34 -38.71 2.34 16.37
CA HIS A 34 -38.37 3.73 16.11
C HIS A 34 -39.28 4.72 16.85
N GLN A 35 -40.59 4.46 16.91
CA GLN A 35 -41.53 5.28 17.68
C GLN A 35 -41.25 5.21 19.18
N LEU A 36 -40.94 4.03 19.72
CA LEU A 36 -40.58 3.86 21.13
C LEU A 36 -39.27 4.58 21.49
N GLU A 37 -38.26 4.54 20.62
CA GLU A 37 -37.03 5.30 20.78
C GLU A 37 -37.29 6.82 20.79
N LEU A 38 -38.10 7.30 19.85
CA LEU A 38 -38.52 8.70 19.80
C LEU A 38 -39.23 9.14 21.08
N GLU A 39 -40.10 8.30 21.63
CA GLU A 39 -40.77 8.58 22.90
C GLU A 39 -39.81 8.63 24.08
N ARG A 40 -38.84 7.71 24.13
CA ARG A 40 -37.78 7.70 25.16
C ARG A 40 -36.93 8.96 25.09
N GLU A 41 -36.48 9.37 23.90
CA GLU A 41 -35.70 10.60 23.71
C GLU A 41 -36.50 11.86 24.06
N ARG A 42 -37.79 11.94 23.68
CA ARG A 42 -38.68 13.04 24.09
C ARG A 42 -38.86 13.11 25.59
N TYR A 43 -38.90 11.96 26.26
CA TYR A 43 -38.99 11.91 27.71
C TYR A 43 -37.68 12.38 28.37
N ALA A 44 -36.53 11.91 27.87
CA ALA A 44 -35.23 12.39 28.33
C ALA A 44 -35.03 13.90 28.11
N LEU A 45 -35.49 14.44 26.98
CA LEU A 45 -35.46 15.89 26.72
C LEU A 45 -36.32 16.68 27.72
N ARG A 46 -37.51 16.17 28.08
CA ARG A 46 -38.37 16.78 29.11
C ARG A 46 -37.68 16.79 30.48
N LEU A 47 -37.05 15.69 30.86
CA LEU A 47 -36.28 15.59 32.09
C LEU A 47 -35.06 16.54 32.10
N LEU A 48 -34.38 16.67 30.97
CA LEU A 48 -33.27 17.62 30.82
C LEU A 48 -33.75 19.05 31.07
N ASN A 49 -34.90 19.43 30.48
CA ASN A 49 -35.48 20.75 30.65
C ASN A 49 -35.82 21.09 32.12
N GLU A 50 -36.22 20.09 32.91
CA GLU A 50 -36.55 20.26 34.33
C GLU A 50 -35.32 20.27 35.25
N SER A 51 -34.18 19.75 34.78
CA SER A 51 -32.97 19.60 35.58
C SER A 51 -32.22 20.92 35.83
N ARG A 52 -31.55 21.01 36.99
CA ARG A 52 -30.75 22.16 37.43
C ARG A 52 -29.33 21.76 37.79
N TYR A 53 -28.43 22.75 37.82
CA TYR A 53 -27.06 22.53 38.24
C TYR A 53 -26.99 21.97 39.67
N GLY A 54 -26.24 20.89 39.87
CA GLY A 54 -26.06 20.23 41.16
C GLY A 54 -27.15 19.20 41.54
N ASP A 55 -28.06 18.89 40.61
CA ASP A 55 -29.00 17.75 40.74
C ASP A 55 -28.30 16.39 40.57
N PHE A 56 -27.09 16.38 39.99
CA PHE A 56 -26.23 15.21 39.89
C PHE A 56 -25.04 15.34 40.83
N ASP A 57 -25.08 14.60 41.92
CA ASP A 57 -23.95 14.46 42.85
C ASP A 57 -24.00 13.07 43.49
N PRO A 58 -23.26 12.10 42.92
CA PRO A 58 -23.17 10.73 43.44
C PRO A 58 -22.65 10.65 44.89
N ARG A 59 -21.80 11.59 45.34
CA ARG A 59 -21.28 11.61 46.72
C ARG A 59 -22.34 12.07 47.71
N ALA A 60 -23.24 12.95 47.29
CA ALA A 60 -24.38 13.43 48.07
C ALA A 60 -25.67 12.61 47.86
N ASP A 61 -25.58 11.43 47.23
CA ASP A 61 -26.71 10.54 46.87
C ASP A 61 -27.79 11.22 46.00
N LYS A 62 -27.39 12.17 45.15
CA LYS A 62 -28.24 12.82 44.16
C LYS A 62 -28.01 12.22 42.77
N TRP A 63 -29.08 11.74 42.16
CA TRP A 63 -29.03 10.98 40.91
C TRP A 63 -29.99 11.57 39.88
N LEU A 64 -29.64 11.43 38.61
CA LEU A 64 -30.49 11.90 37.51
C LEU A 64 -31.35 10.75 36.95
N PRO A 65 -32.56 11.06 36.47
CA PRO A 65 -33.44 10.08 35.83
C PRO A 65 -33.02 9.75 34.39
N PHE A 66 -31.72 9.78 34.06
CA PHE A 66 -31.19 9.43 32.73
C PHE A 66 -30.50 8.06 32.75
N LEU A 67 -30.59 7.32 31.65
CA LEU A 67 -29.89 6.04 31.49
C LEU A 67 -28.38 6.21 31.74
N GLY A 68 -27.86 5.41 32.69
CA GLY A 68 -26.49 5.38 33.17
C GLY A 68 -26.14 6.40 34.27
N ALA A 69 -27.07 7.31 34.59
CA ALA A 69 -26.96 8.24 35.71
C ALA A 69 -27.97 7.95 36.84
N ARG A 70 -28.70 6.82 36.77
CA ARG A 70 -29.59 6.36 37.85
C ARG A 70 -28.78 5.60 38.90
N LYS A 71 -29.24 5.64 40.15
CA LYS A 71 -28.65 4.88 41.27
C LYS A 71 -28.56 3.37 41.00
N ASN A 72 -29.51 2.82 40.26
CA ASN A 72 -29.61 1.38 39.99
C ASN A 72 -28.72 0.90 38.83
N ASP A 73 -28.13 1.81 38.05
CA ASP A 73 -27.42 1.45 36.82
C ASP A 73 -25.99 0.91 37.08
N SER A 74 -25.55 0.87 38.34
CA SER A 74 -24.26 0.30 38.80
C SER A 74 -22.98 0.93 38.23
N TYR A 75 -23.07 2.13 37.65
CA TYR A 75 -21.90 2.92 37.18
C TYR A 75 -21.07 3.46 38.36
N HIS A 76 -19.75 3.52 38.19
CA HIS A 76 -18.81 3.98 39.22
C HIS A 76 -18.56 5.47 39.16
N TRP A 77 -19.54 6.25 39.59
CA TRP A 77 -19.44 7.71 39.60
C TRP A 77 -18.60 8.30 40.74
N GLY A 78 -18.10 7.49 41.67
CA GLY A 78 -17.27 7.96 42.79
C GLY A 78 -15.96 8.65 42.37
N LEU A 79 -15.48 8.35 41.16
CA LEU A 79 -14.27 8.92 40.57
C LEU A 79 -14.51 10.25 39.85
N LEU A 80 -15.78 10.64 39.62
CA LEU A 80 -16.11 11.83 38.86
C LEU A 80 -15.53 13.10 39.51
N ALA A 81 -15.67 13.24 40.82
CA ALA A 81 -15.14 14.38 41.55
C ALA A 81 -13.59 14.45 41.47
N ASP A 82 -12.90 13.31 41.57
CA ASP A 82 -11.43 13.28 41.44
C ASP A 82 -10.97 13.67 40.02
N VAL A 83 -11.78 13.32 39.00
CA VAL A 83 -11.55 13.69 37.60
C VAL A 83 -11.83 15.18 37.37
N GLN A 84 -12.90 15.71 37.96
CA GLN A 84 -13.24 17.14 37.90
C GLN A 84 -12.18 17.99 38.61
N ASP A 85 -11.71 17.56 39.78
CA ASP A 85 -10.60 18.20 40.51
C ASP A 85 -9.33 18.19 39.67
N ARG A 86 -9.03 17.08 38.98
CA ARG A 86 -7.87 17.01 38.07
C ARG A 86 -8.04 17.92 36.85
N ALA A 87 -9.23 18.01 36.26
CA ALA A 87 -9.50 18.92 35.15
C ALA A 87 -9.35 20.40 35.57
N GLN A 88 -9.85 20.75 36.76
CA GLN A 88 -9.64 22.08 37.33
C GLN A 88 -8.16 22.37 37.62
N TYR A 89 -7.43 21.39 38.16
CA TYR A 89 -5.98 21.50 38.36
C TYR A 89 -5.24 21.74 37.05
N GLN A 90 -5.58 21.02 35.98
CA GLN A 90 -4.98 21.24 34.66
C GLN A 90 -5.25 22.65 34.14
N LEU A 91 -6.48 23.16 34.28
CA LEU A 91 -6.82 24.53 33.93
C LEU A 91 -5.96 25.54 34.72
N ARG A 92 -5.82 25.36 36.05
CA ARG A 92 -4.96 26.22 36.89
C ARG A 92 -3.50 26.19 36.45
N SER A 93 -2.96 24.99 36.21
CA SER A 93 -1.59 24.79 35.74
C SER A 93 -1.35 25.56 34.44
N ILE A 94 -2.26 25.42 33.47
CA ILE A 94 -2.16 26.07 32.16
C ILE A 94 -2.15 27.60 32.27
N ILE A 95 -2.99 28.17 33.15
CA ILE A 95 -3.02 29.62 33.39
C ILE A 95 -1.70 30.08 34.02
N SER A 96 -1.21 29.34 35.01
CA SER A 96 0.05 29.65 35.70
C SER A 96 1.27 29.53 34.77
N ASP A 97 1.31 28.49 33.92
CA ASP A 97 2.38 28.26 32.95
C ASP A 97 2.40 29.33 31.86
N ALA A 98 1.24 29.90 31.53
CA ALA A 98 1.11 31.03 30.61
C ALA A 98 1.54 32.38 31.22
N GLY A 99 1.83 32.43 32.53
CA GLY A 99 2.17 33.68 33.23
C GLY A 99 0.98 34.64 33.37
N LEU A 100 -0.24 34.14 33.24
CA LEU A 100 -1.47 34.91 33.44
C LEU A 100 -1.80 34.96 34.93
N ALA A 101 -2.26 36.12 35.43
CA ALA A 101 -2.68 36.25 36.82
C ALA A 101 -3.89 35.36 37.09
N LEU A 102 -3.76 34.43 38.04
CA LEU A 102 -4.87 33.59 38.46
C LEU A 102 -5.91 34.48 39.17
N PRO A 103 -7.20 34.44 38.79
CA PRO A 103 -8.23 35.14 39.54
C PRO A 103 -8.25 34.62 40.99
N ARG A 104 -8.38 35.51 41.99
CA ARG A 104 -8.32 35.17 43.43
C ARG A 104 -9.21 33.98 43.85
N ALA A 105 -10.34 33.79 43.19
CA ALA A 105 -11.27 32.67 43.44
C ALA A 105 -10.74 31.28 43.01
N LEU A 106 -9.69 31.21 42.20
CA LEU A 106 -8.97 29.97 41.84
C LEU A 106 -7.70 29.75 42.69
N GLU A 107 -7.26 30.77 43.46
CA GLU A 107 -6.11 30.70 44.38
C GLU A 107 -6.49 30.05 45.72
N ASP A 108 -7.71 30.31 46.20
CA ASP A 108 -8.20 29.71 47.44
C ASP A 108 -8.54 28.23 47.21
N ASN A 109 -7.76 27.34 47.81
CA ASN A 109 -7.97 25.89 47.85
C ASN A 109 -9.24 25.46 48.63
N GLU A 110 -10.12 26.41 48.97
CA GLU A 110 -11.45 26.10 49.49
C GLU A 110 -12.28 25.50 48.36
N ALA A 111 -12.22 24.17 48.27
CA ALA A 111 -13.11 23.34 47.50
C ALA A 111 -14.54 23.88 47.56
N SER A 112 -15.22 23.95 46.41
CA SER A 112 -16.67 24.11 46.30
C SER A 112 -17.29 25.49 46.59
N SER A 113 -16.74 26.60 46.06
CA SER A 113 -17.59 27.78 45.80
C SER A 113 -18.12 27.77 44.35
N PRO A 114 -19.41 27.43 44.10
CA PRO A 114 -20.01 27.32 42.76
C PRO A 114 -20.24 28.66 42.04
N SER A 115 -19.61 29.75 42.50
CA SER A 115 -19.87 31.13 42.08
C SER A 115 -18.69 31.77 41.30
N PHE A 116 -17.79 30.97 40.73
CA PHE A 116 -16.76 31.51 39.86
C PHE A 116 -17.23 31.53 38.41
N ASN A 117 -17.32 32.73 37.83
CA ASN A 117 -17.72 32.93 36.44
C ASN A 117 -16.53 32.63 35.51
N LEU A 118 -16.52 31.42 34.94
CA LEU A 118 -15.46 30.97 34.04
C LEU A 118 -15.45 31.79 32.72
N SER A 119 -16.58 32.38 32.32
CA SER A 119 -16.74 33.19 31.10
C SER A 119 -15.92 34.48 31.10
N GLN A 120 -15.59 35.03 32.27
CA GLN A 120 -14.76 36.24 32.36
C GLN A 120 -13.29 35.96 32.03
N LEU A 121 -12.90 34.69 31.97
CA LEU A 121 -11.54 34.26 31.71
C LEU A 121 -11.32 34.12 30.19
N LEU A 122 -11.04 35.25 29.53
CA LEU A 122 -10.71 35.27 28.10
C LEU A 122 -9.28 34.79 27.89
N LEU A 123 -9.12 33.50 27.58
CA LEU A 123 -7.82 32.94 27.22
C LEU A 123 -7.52 33.14 25.73
N PRO A 124 -6.26 33.39 25.34
CA PRO A 124 -5.88 33.47 23.94
C PRO A 124 -5.78 32.07 23.34
N VAL A 125 -6.92 31.46 23.10
CA VAL A 125 -7.08 30.13 22.51
C VAL A 125 -7.76 30.20 21.15
N TYR A 126 -7.64 29.15 20.35
CA TYR A 126 -8.40 29.04 19.11
C TYR A 126 -9.89 28.91 19.44
N ARG A 127 -10.71 29.83 18.92
CA ARG A 127 -12.17 29.71 19.07
C ARG A 127 -12.67 28.49 18.32
N ASN A 128 -12.00 28.13 17.22
CA ASN A 128 -12.22 26.90 16.48
C ASN A 128 -11.13 25.85 16.66
N SER A 129 -11.41 24.89 17.54
CA SER A 129 -10.60 23.78 18.04
C SER A 129 -10.68 22.53 17.16
N THR A 130 -11.01 22.67 15.87
CA THR A 130 -11.01 21.55 14.91
C THR A 130 -9.59 21.19 14.48
N GLY A 131 -9.24 19.91 14.51
CA GLY A 131 -7.89 19.47 14.19
C GLY A 131 -7.64 18.02 14.52
N LYS A 132 -6.49 17.52 14.06
CA LYS A 132 -5.99 16.19 14.43
C LYS A 132 -4.82 16.35 15.38
N LEU A 133 -4.97 15.81 16.57
CA LEU A 133 -3.97 15.89 17.62
C LEU A 133 -3.44 14.51 17.98
N ARG A 134 -2.19 14.46 18.41
CA ARG A 134 -1.51 13.25 18.87
C ARG A 134 -0.76 13.55 20.18
N GLY A 135 -0.84 12.63 21.13
CA GLY A 135 -0.07 12.70 22.37
C GLY A 135 0.03 11.36 23.07
N ASP A 136 0.94 11.25 24.03
CA ASP A 136 1.10 10.06 24.85
C ASP A 136 0.17 10.13 26.08
N TRP A 137 -0.38 8.99 26.48
CA TRP A 137 -1.20 8.86 27.68
C TRP A 137 -0.63 7.86 28.67
N VAL A 138 -0.98 8.08 29.94
CA VAL A 138 -0.63 7.22 31.06
C VAL A 138 -1.89 6.92 31.87
N ARG A 139 -2.00 5.68 32.33
CA ARG A 139 -3.08 5.26 33.24
C ARG A 139 -2.75 5.70 34.66
N ARG A 140 -3.66 6.43 35.29
CA ARG A 140 -3.53 6.78 36.70
C ARG A 140 -3.77 5.54 37.57
N LYS A 141 -2.89 5.30 38.55
CA LYS A 141 -3.08 4.25 39.55
C LYS A 141 -4.14 4.73 40.55
N LEU A 142 -5.23 4.00 40.66
CA LEU A 142 -6.28 4.23 41.66
C LEU A 142 -6.04 3.29 42.84
N ASP A 143 -6.13 3.84 44.06
CA ASP A 143 -5.94 3.08 45.31
C ASP A 143 -7.19 2.28 45.73
N THR A 144 -8.36 2.59 45.16
CA THR A 144 -9.62 1.91 45.43
C THR A 144 -9.81 0.68 44.56
N ALA A 145 -10.15 -0.45 45.20
CA ALA A 145 -10.52 -1.68 44.50
C ALA A 145 -11.84 -1.47 43.73
N HIS A 146 -11.83 -1.81 42.45
CA HIS A 146 -12.95 -1.63 41.52
C HIS A 146 -13.94 -2.79 41.73
N PRO A 147 -15.19 -2.54 42.17
CA PRO A 147 -16.24 -3.54 42.04
C PRO A 147 -16.52 -3.77 40.54
N ASN A 148 -16.80 -5.00 40.13
CA ASN A 148 -17.20 -5.26 38.76
C ASN A 148 -18.64 -4.77 38.53
N LEU A 149 -18.92 -4.20 37.37
CA LEU A 149 -20.27 -3.81 36.95
C LEU A 149 -21.23 -5.00 37.05
N ASN A 150 -22.50 -4.76 37.41
CA ASN A 150 -23.50 -5.82 37.45
C ASN A 150 -23.97 -6.16 36.02
N SER A 151 -23.15 -6.88 35.29
CA SER A 151 -23.34 -7.19 33.86
C SER A 151 -24.67 -7.87 33.56
N THR A 152 -25.26 -8.60 34.52
CA THR A 152 -26.55 -9.27 34.33
C THR A 152 -27.73 -8.30 34.30
N ALA A 153 -27.68 -7.19 35.05
CA ALA A 153 -28.75 -6.18 35.03
C ALA A 153 -28.76 -5.37 33.73
N VAL A 154 -27.58 -5.04 33.20
CA VAL A 154 -27.43 -4.28 31.94
C VAL A 154 -27.81 -5.14 30.73
N VAL A 155 -27.49 -6.44 30.74
CA VAL A 155 -27.88 -7.40 29.68
C VAL A 155 -29.38 -7.75 29.72
N LEU A 156 -30.07 -7.50 30.84
CA LEU A 156 -31.52 -7.69 30.95
C LEU A 156 -32.33 -6.50 30.40
N GLU A 157 -31.79 -5.28 30.49
CA GLU A 157 -32.44 -4.06 29.96
C GLU A 157 -32.16 -3.87 28.46
N ASN A 158 -31.01 -4.35 27.97
CA ASN A 158 -30.56 -4.26 26.57
C ASN A 158 -30.19 -5.64 26.02
N GLU A 159 -30.62 -5.98 24.80
CA GLU A 159 -30.37 -7.28 24.15
C GLU A 159 -28.90 -7.45 23.72
N TYR A 160 -27.99 -7.68 24.68
CA TYR A 160 -26.59 -7.99 24.39
C TYR A 160 -26.34 -9.50 24.31
N SER A 161 -25.53 -9.92 23.32
CA SER A 161 -25.25 -11.35 23.11
C SER A 161 -24.19 -11.91 24.08
N THR A 162 -23.39 -11.06 24.73
CA THR A 162 -22.36 -11.48 25.69
C THR A 162 -22.27 -10.51 26.88
N PRO A 163 -22.00 -11.01 28.11
CA PRO A 163 -21.87 -10.18 29.30
C PRO A 163 -20.49 -9.52 29.45
N ALA A 164 -19.50 -9.89 28.63
CA ALA A 164 -18.16 -9.32 28.68
C ALA A 164 -18.13 -7.97 27.95
N SER A 165 -17.69 -6.91 28.63
CA SER A 165 -17.54 -5.61 27.99
C SER A 165 -16.43 -5.64 26.95
N SER A 166 -16.76 -5.30 25.71
CA SER A 166 -15.74 -4.97 24.71
C SER A 166 -15.16 -3.58 25.04
N ASP A 167 -13.90 -3.33 24.70
CA ASP A 167 -13.21 -2.04 24.87
C ASP A 167 -12.68 -1.71 26.29
N ASN A 168 -12.36 -2.72 27.11
CA ASN A 168 -11.61 -2.49 28.34
C ASN A 168 -10.12 -2.23 28.06
N ILE A 169 -9.66 -1.02 28.36
CA ILE A 169 -8.27 -0.60 28.16
C ILE A 169 -7.43 -1.05 29.37
N THR A 170 -6.66 -2.12 29.17
CA THR A 170 -5.81 -2.71 30.23
C THR A 170 -4.40 -2.14 30.28
N GLY A 171 -3.93 -1.49 29.21
CA GLY A 171 -2.57 -0.95 29.13
C GLY A 171 -2.28 0.17 30.12
N ASN A 172 -1.02 0.28 30.55
CA ASN A 172 -0.56 1.32 31.48
C ASN A 172 -0.14 2.62 30.79
N SER A 173 0.22 2.55 29.51
CA SER A 173 0.65 3.69 28.70
C SER A 173 0.31 3.44 27.24
N GLY A 174 0.20 4.51 26.46
CA GLY A 174 -0.05 4.41 25.03
C GLY A 174 -0.05 5.77 24.34
N THR A 175 -0.65 5.82 23.16
CA THR A 175 -0.83 7.07 22.39
C THR A 175 -2.30 7.34 22.11
N PHE A 176 -2.70 8.59 22.28
CA PHE A 176 -3.99 9.12 21.86
C PHE A 176 -3.86 9.72 20.46
N TYR A 177 -4.83 9.44 19.60
CA TYR A 177 -5.10 10.18 18.39
C TYR A 177 -6.50 10.76 18.50
N LEU A 178 -6.59 12.09 18.50
CA LEU A 178 -7.85 12.80 18.65
C LEU A 178 -8.17 13.55 17.36
N ASP A 179 -9.28 13.23 16.71
CA ASP A 179 -9.80 13.93 15.53
C ASP A 179 -11.00 14.77 15.95
N LEU A 180 -10.80 16.09 16.10
CA LEU A 180 -11.82 17.06 16.48
C LEU A 180 -12.48 17.67 15.24
N ARG A 181 -13.80 17.59 15.16
CA ARG A 181 -14.63 18.09 14.06
C ARG A 181 -15.76 18.97 14.59
N GLU A 182 -16.19 19.92 13.77
CA GLU A 182 -17.41 20.68 14.05
C GLU A 182 -18.61 19.74 14.19
N GLY A 183 -19.50 20.04 15.16
CA GLY A 183 -20.71 19.27 15.45
C GLY A 183 -21.85 19.52 14.44
N GLY A 184 -23.11 19.50 14.91
CA GLY A 184 -24.31 19.70 14.09
C GLY A 184 -24.47 21.11 13.50
N GLY A 185 -23.52 22.01 13.77
CA GLY A 185 -23.52 23.39 13.30
C GLY A 185 -24.28 24.38 14.19
N GLU A 186 -24.80 23.91 15.34
CA GLU A 186 -25.42 24.80 16.32
C GLU A 186 -24.38 25.51 17.20
N GLU A 187 -24.45 26.84 17.20
CA GLU A 187 -23.70 27.72 18.07
C GLU A 187 -24.66 28.64 18.81
N LEU A 188 -24.40 28.85 20.10
CA LEU A 188 -25.16 29.74 20.95
C LEU A 188 -24.26 30.88 21.44
N LYS A 189 -24.56 32.10 21.00
CA LYS A 189 -23.85 33.34 21.37
C LYS A 189 -24.74 34.16 22.29
N LEU A 190 -24.49 34.12 23.59
CA LEU A 190 -25.12 35.02 24.57
C LEU A 190 -24.12 36.09 25.01
N PRO A 191 -24.59 37.23 25.55
CA PRO A 191 -23.71 38.21 26.20
C PRO A 191 -22.94 37.63 27.41
N GLN A 192 -23.41 36.51 27.97
CA GLN A 192 -22.80 35.80 29.09
C GLN A 192 -21.74 34.77 28.64
N GLY A 193 -21.70 34.41 27.35
CA GLY A 193 -20.70 33.47 26.84
C GLY A 193 -21.05 32.86 25.49
N HIS A 194 -20.05 32.21 24.90
CA HIS A 194 -20.17 31.48 23.64
C HIS A 194 -20.02 29.97 23.88
N VAL A 195 -20.92 29.16 23.33
CA VAL A 195 -20.82 27.69 23.35
C VAL A 195 -21.21 27.13 21.99
N ARG A 196 -20.55 26.04 21.61
CA ARG A 196 -20.82 25.35 20.36
C ARG A 196 -20.72 23.84 20.50
N GLU A 197 -21.33 23.15 19.56
CA GLU A 197 -21.20 21.71 19.46
C GLU A 197 -19.92 21.28 18.80
N ILE A 198 -19.39 20.17 19.28
CA ILE A 198 -18.18 19.56 18.75
C ILE A 198 -18.33 18.04 18.77
N ARG A 199 -17.73 17.42 17.76
CA ARG A 199 -17.63 15.98 17.65
C ARG A 199 -16.17 15.58 17.66
N ALA A 200 -15.87 14.45 18.30
CA ALA A 200 -14.53 13.91 18.28
C ALA A 200 -14.50 12.41 17.97
N THR A 201 -13.41 11.95 17.41
CA THR A 201 -13.06 10.54 17.39
C THR A 201 -11.74 10.36 18.14
N LEU A 202 -11.79 9.61 19.23
CA LEU A 202 -10.63 9.28 20.04
C LEU A 202 -10.18 7.87 19.70
N ALA A 203 -8.99 7.72 19.12
CA ALA A 203 -8.33 6.44 18.98
C ALA A 203 -7.31 6.25 20.11
N VAL A 204 -7.49 5.17 20.89
CA VAL A 204 -6.59 4.83 22.00
C VAL A 204 -5.74 3.63 21.61
N GLU A 205 -4.45 3.87 21.40
CA GLU A 205 -3.47 2.84 21.05
C GLU A 205 -2.69 2.45 22.31
N PRO A 206 -2.92 1.27 22.92
CA PRO A 206 -2.14 0.79 24.06
C PRO A 206 -0.71 0.43 23.65
N GLY A 207 0.24 0.64 24.56
CA GLY A 207 1.66 0.30 24.36
C GLY A 207 1.99 -1.18 24.50
N ASP A 208 1.03 -2.01 24.90
CA ASP A 208 1.20 -3.44 25.14
C ASP A 208 1.48 -4.23 23.86
N PHE A 209 2.16 -5.38 24.00
CA PHE A 209 2.59 -6.19 22.85
C PHE A 209 1.43 -6.69 21.98
N TRP A 210 0.31 -7.07 22.61
CA TRP A 210 -0.90 -7.58 21.93
C TRP A 210 -2.01 -6.51 21.84
N GLY A 211 -1.67 -5.25 22.07
CA GLY A 211 -2.60 -4.15 22.05
C GLY A 211 -3.33 -4.00 20.70
N ILE A 212 -4.64 -3.80 20.76
CA ILE A 212 -5.48 -3.39 19.63
C ILE A 212 -5.83 -1.91 19.82
N THR A 213 -5.91 -1.17 18.72
CA THR A 213 -6.33 0.24 18.75
C THR A 213 -7.85 0.33 18.85
N TRP A 214 -8.34 1.04 19.86
CA TRP A 214 -9.78 1.24 20.08
C TRP A 214 -10.23 2.57 19.50
N TYR A 215 -11.33 2.59 18.75
CA TYR A 215 -11.90 3.81 18.17
C TYR A 215 -13.19 4.17 18.90
N ILE A 216 -13.19 5.34 19.55
CA ILE A 216 -14.30 5.82 20.36
C ILE A 216 -14.88 7.06 19.68
N SER A 217 -16.18 7.03 19.39
CA SER A 217 -16.91 8.20 18.90
C SER A 217 -17.44 9.02 20.07
N LEU A 218 -17.14 10.30 20.07
CA LEU A 218 -17.40 11.21 21.16
C LEU A 218 -18.15 12.45 20.68
N TYR A 219 -18.98 12.95 21.57
CA TYR A 219 -20.01 13.94 21.31
C TYR A 219 -20.01 14.96 22.44
N GLY A 220 -20.02 16.25 22.14
CA GLY A 220 -20.16 17.21 23.22
C GLY A 220 -20.07 18.67 22.82
N ILE A 221 -19.60 19.47 23.76
CA ILE A 221 -19.62 20.93 23.68
C ILE A 221 -18.22 21.51 23.92
N HIS A 222 -17.97 22.63 23.27
CA HIS A 222 -16.76 23.40 23.42
C HIS A 222 -17.08 24.84 23.82
N PHE A 223 -16.30 25.36 24.76
CA PHE A 223 -16.36 26.73 25.28
C PHE A 223 -15.23 27.55 24.62
N PRO A 224 -15.50 28.37 23.59
CA PRO A 224 -14.46 29.07 22.83
C PRO A 224 -13.73 30.17 23.61
N GLU A 225 -14.30 30.65 24.72
CA GLU A 225 -13.70 31.69 25.55
C GLU A 225 -12.60 31.15 26.47
N THR A 226 -12.82 29.96 27.03
CA THR A 226 -11.88 29.30 27.95
C THR A 226 -11.06 28.20 27.28
N GLY A 227 -11.47 27.73 26.09
CA GLY A 227 -10.83 26.62 25.39
C GLY A 227 -11.14 25.24 25.98
N GLY A 228 -12.06 25.17 26.95
CA GLY A 228 -12.50 23.92 27.56
C GLY A 228 -13.44 23.15 26.65
N THR A 229 -13.30 21.83 26.60
CA THR A 229 -14.19 20.94 25.85
C THR A 229 -14.58 19.75 26.71
N ILE A 230 -15.87 19.41 26.70
CA ILE A 230 -16.39 18.23 27.38
C ILE A 230 -17.03 17.34 26.33
N LEU A 231 -16.63 16.08 26.32
CA LEU A 231 -17.13 15.08 25.39
C LEU A 231 -17.58 13.84 26.14
N THR A 232 -18.59 13.16 25.60
CA THR A 232 -19.11 11.91 26.12
C THR A 232 -19.40 10.94 24.99
N THR A 233 -19.33 9.66 25.28
CA THR A 233 -19.97 8.63 24.45
C THR A 233 -21.48 8.65 24.66
N THR A 234 -22.24 8.20 23.66
CA THR A 234 -23.67 7.93 23.76
C THR A 234 -23.95 6.53 23.27
N SER A 235 -24.71 5.77 24.06
CA SER A 235 -25.13 4.42 23.73
C SER A 235 -26.52 4.14 24.29
N GLU A 236 -27.09 2.98 23.95
CA GLU A 236 -28.38 2.54 24.51
C GLU A 236 -28.33 2.38 26.03
N LYS A 237 -27.17 2.07 26.60
CA LYS A 237 -26.98 1.96 28.06
C LYS A 237 -26.63 3.27 28.76
N PHE A 238 -26.17 4.28 28.01
CA PHE A 238 -25.72 5.55 28.56
C PHE A 238 -26.14 6.74 27.70
N GLY A 239 -27.06 7.54 28.25
CA GLY A 239 -27.55 8.77 27.66
C GLY A 239 -26.58 9.94 27.80
N GLY A 240 -25.32 9.76 27.41
CA GLY A 240 -24.23 10.71 27.69
C GLY A 240 -24.54 12.16 27.32
N VAL A 241 -25.09 12.41 26.13
CA VAL A 241 -25.43 13.78 25.66
C VAL A 241 -26.47 14.47 26.56
N PHE A 242 -27.41 13.73 27.16
CA PHE A 242 -28.36 14.29 28.13
C PHE A 242 -27.71 14.56 29.49
N THR A 243 -26.71 13.76 29.88
CA THR A 243 -25.95 13.97 31.12
C THR A 243 -24.92 15.09 31.00
N LEU A 244 -24.58 15.50 29.78
CA LEU A 244 -23.43 16.35 29.50
C LEU A 244 -23.43 17.71 30.22
N PRO A 245 -24.54 18.47 30.31
CA PRO A 245 -24.57 19.72 31.08
C PRO A 245 -24.13 19.54 32.54
N HIS A 246 -24.52 18.43 33.17
CA HIS A 246 -24.22 18.12 34.57
C HIS A 246 -22.75 17.72 34.79
N LEU A 247 -21.99 17.46 33.73
CA LEU A 247 -20.56 17.16 33.79
C LEU A 247 -19.69 18.44 33.76
N THR A 248 -20.31 19.62 33.59
CA THR A 248 -19.61 20.91 33.56
C THR A 248 -19.05 21.31 34.93
N LEU A 249 -17.98 22.11 34.91
CA LEU A 249 -17.25 22.49 36.12
C LEU A 249 -17.84 23.71 36.85
N SER A 250 -18.78 24.44 36.22
CA SER A 250 -19.35 25.67 36.77
C SER A 250 -20.83 25.81 36.44
N THR A 251 -21.55 26.58 37.26
CA THR A 251 -22.99 26.86 37.08
C THR A 251 -23.30 27.58 35.76
N GLU A 252 -22.42 28.49 35.33
CA GLU A 252 -22.60 29.22 34.07
C GLU A 252 -22.35 28.34 32.84
N SER A 253 -21.30 27.51 32.90
CA SER A 253 -21.05 26.51 31.85
C SER A 253 -22.22 25.53 31.74
N PHE A 254 -22.86 25.18 32.86
CA PHE A 254 -24.10 24.42 32.87
C PHE A 254 -25.21 25.16 32.12
N ASP A 255 -25.55 26.39 32.51
CA ASP A 255 -26.66 27.14 31.90
C ASP A 255 -26.50 27.31 30.38
N LEU A 256 -25.29 27.65 29.93
CA LEU A 256 -25.00 27.80 28.50
C LEU A 256 -25.08 26.46 27.74
N SER A 257 -24.53 25.39 28.33
CA SER A 257 -24.58 24.06 27.74
C SER A 257 -25.99 23.48 27.68
N HIS A 258 -26.78 23.74 28.72
CA HIS A 258 -28.15 23.29 28.87
C HIS A 258 -29.05 23.93 27.82
N GLN A 259 -28.96 25.26 27.64
CA GLN A 259 -29.71 25.97 26.61
C GLN A 259 -29.34 25.53 25.18
N LEU A 260 -28.04 25.36 24.90
CA LEU A 260 -27.58 24.89 23.60
C LEU A 260 -28.13 23.48 23.30
N LEU A 261 -27.96 22.55 24.24
CA LEU A 261 -28.39 21.16 24.05
C LEU A 261 -29.91 21.02 24.01
N LEU A 262 -30.67 21.80 24.78
CA LEU A 262 -32.13 21.80 24.67
C LEU A 262 -32.59 22.20 23.27
N LYS A 263 -31.97 23.24 22.70
CA LYS A 263 -32.27 23.69 21.34
C LYS A 263 -31.89 22.61 20.32
N SER A 264 -30.65 22.16 20.32
CA SER A 264 -30.14 21.18 19.36
C SER A 264 -30.86 19.83 19.42
N LEU A 265 -31.10 19.32 20.62
CA LEU A 265 -31.83 18.07 20.79
C LEU A 265 -33.29 18.22 20.37
N SER A 266 -33.91 19.38 20.55
CA SER A 266 -35.26 19.62 20.07
C SER A 266 -35.34 19.70 18.55
N ASP A 267 -34.38 20.39 17.92
CA ASP A 267 -34.30 20.56 16.47
C ASP A 267 -34.00 19.20 15.81
N THR A 268 -33.02 18.45 16.31
CA THR A 268 -32.69 17.09 15.82
C THR A 268 -33.82 16.09 16.01
N LEU A 269 -34.59 16.17 17.11
CA LEU A 269 -35.74 15.29 17.33
C LEU A 269 -36.91 15.63 16.40
N SER A 270 -37.08 16.91 16.07
CA SER A 270 -38.06 17.34 15.06
C SER A 270 -37.67 16.84 13.65
N GLU A 271 -36.38 16.83 13.34
CA GLU A 271 -35.86 16.28 12.09
C GLU A 271 -36.07 14.76 12.02
N LYS A 272 -35.75 14.04 13.12
CA LYS A 272 -35.94 12.58 13.25
C LYS A 272 -37.40 12.16 13.02
N GLN A 273 -38.36 12.98 13.42
CA GLN A 273 -39.78 12.74 13.15
C GLN A 273 -40.16 12.90 11.67
N SER A 274 -39.40 13.68 10.90
CA SER A 274 -39.71 14.04 9.51
C SER A 274 -38.99 13.19 8.45
N ARG A 275 -37.86 12.55 8.79
CA ARG A 275 -37.01 11.78 7.87
C ARG A 275 -36.89 10.32 8.32
N PRO A 276 -36.95 9.34 7.39
CA PRO A 276 -36.61 7.95 7.71
C PRO A 276 -35.15 7.84 8.18
N PRO A 277 -34.81 6.82 8.99
CA PRO A 277 -33.60 6.80 9.81
C PRO A 277 -32.35 6.61 8.95
N THR A 278 -31.76 7.69 8.44
CA THR A 278 -30.38 7.65 7.95
C THR A 278 -29.63 8.92 8.38
N LEU A 279 -28.50 8.71 9.07
CA LEU A 279 -27.54 9.68 9.61
C LEU A 279 -28.02 10.56 10.76
N PHE A 280 -27.87 10.05 11.99
CA PHE A 280 -27.94 10.86 13.21
C PHE A 280 -26.61 11.56 13.52
N PRO A 281 -26.64 12.82 14.00
CA PRO A 281 -25.48 13.47 14.60
C PRO A 281 -25.08 12.85 15.94
N TRP A 282 -26.01 12.23 16.67
CA TRP A 282 -25.83 11.71 18.03
C TRP A 282 -26.06 10.20 18.17
N SER A 283 -26.23 9.46 17.06
CA SER A 283 -26.31 8.01 17.16
C SER A 283 -25.00 7.43 17.66
N SER A 284 -25.15 6.50 18.58
CA SER A 284 -24.12 5.54 19.00
C SER A 284 -23.48 4.79 17.82
N VAL A 285 -24.20 4.72 16.69
CA VAL A 285 -23.79 4.07 15.45
C VAL A 285 -23.53 5.15 14.40
N VAL A 286 -22.28 5.56 14.24
CA VAL A 286 -21.84 6.25 13.03
C VAL A 286 -20.89 5.32 12.29
N GLY A 287 -21.38 4.81 11.16
CA GLY A 287 -20.72 3.80 10.35
C GLY A 287 -21.38 2.45 10.50
N THR A 288 -22.37 2.16 9.65
CA THR A 288 -22.64 0.85 8.99
C THR A 288 -22.40 -0.46 9.74
N GLU A 289 -22.51 -0.55 11.05
CA GLU A 289 -22.40 -1.82 11.77
C GLU A 289 -23.55 -1.98 12.75
N GLN A 290 -24.71 -2.38 12.22
CA GLN A 290 -25.55 -3.33 12.95
C GLN A 290 -24.72 -4.62 13.06
N VAL A 291 -23.84 -4.69 14.05
CA VAL A 291 -23.11 -5.92 14.36
C VAL A 291 -24.16 -6.93 14.78
N GLU A 292 -24.23 -8.07 14.06
CA GLU A 292 -25.18 -9.18 14.29
C GLU A 292 -25.17 -9.73 15.73
N PHE A 293 -24.21 -9.31 16.55
CA PHE A 293 -24.07 -9.63 17.97
C PHE A 293 -23.51 -8.41 18.76
N PRO A 294 -24.35 -7.51 19.28
CA PRO A 294 -23.86 -6.37 20.05
C PRO A 294 -23.29 -6.83 21.40
N ALA A 295 -22.08 -6.37 21.72
CA ALA A 295 -21.46 -6.50 23.04
C ALA A 295 -21.42 -5.12 23.72
N PRO A 296 -21.58 -5.05 25.05
CA PRO A 296 -21.57 -3.78 25.76
C PRO A 296 -20.16 -3.16 25.71
N ARG A 297 -20.01 -1.94 25.18
CA ARG A 297 -18.73 -1.20 25.15
C ARG A 297 -18.50 -0.43 26.45
N CYS A 298 -17.27 -0.14 26.86
CA CYS A 298 -17.02 0.82 27.95
C CYS A 298 -17.46 2.24 27.51
N GLU A 299 -18.16 2.99 28.36
CA GLU A 299 -18.45 4.41 28.10
C GLU A 299 -17.29 5.31 28.54
N HIS A 300 -17.16 6.48 27.90
CA HIS A 300 -16.06 7.41 28.16
C HIS A 300 -16.56 8.86 28.23
N ILE A 301 -16.04 9.57 29.23
CA ILE A 301 -16.17 11.01 29.41
C ILE A 301 -14.78 11.61 29.26
N VAL A 302 -14.65 12.63 28.43
CA VAL A 302 -13.37 13.27 28.11
C VAL A 302 -13.44 14.76 28.40
N TYR A 303 -12.56 15.20 29.29
CA TYR A 303 -12.28 16.61 29.53
C TYR A 303 -11.03 17.00 28.74
N LEU A 304 -11.15 17.99 27.85
CA LEU A 304 -10.04 18.57 27.12
C LEU A 304 -9.90 20.04 27.51
N GLN A 305 -8.68 20.48 27.76
CA GLN A 305 -8.38 21.88 28.00
C GLN A 305 -7.32 22.36 27.02
N GLN A 306 -7.67 23.38 26.23
CA GLN A 306 -6.73 24.00 25.30
C GLN A 306 -5.75 24.93 26.02
N HIS A 307 -4.48 24.86 25.61
CA HIS A 307 -3.43 25.76 26.09
C HIS A 307 -3.46 27.09 25.32
N PRO A 308 -3.14 28.22 25.99
CA PRO A 308 -2.94 29.51 25.35
C PRO A 308 -1.96 29.45 24.17
N VAL A 309 -2.36 30.06 23.08
CA VAL A 309 -1.62 30.12 21.83
C VAL A 309 -0.44 31.07 22.00
N THR A 310 0.76 30.56 21.76
CA THR A 310 1.98 31.36 21.78
C THR A 310 2.55 31.52 20.37
N ILE A 311 2.87 32.76 20.00
CA ILE A 311 3.51 33.12 18.73
C ILE A 311 4.89 33.66 19.05
N ARG A 312 5.96 33.00 18.56
CA ARG A 312 7.36 33.37 18.83
C ARG A 312 7.66 33.49 20.35
N ASN A 313 7.08 32.60 21.16
CA ASN A 313 7.19 32.56 22.62
C ASN A 313 6.51 33.72 23.37
N TYR A 314 5.67 34.52 22.71
CA TYR A 314 4.80 35.50 23.35
C TYR A 314 3.34 35.04 23.25
N LEU A 315 2.52 35.37 24.25
CA LEU A 315 1.08 35.14 24.18
C LEU A 315 0.49 35.90 23.01
N ALA A 316 -0.34 35.22 22.21
CA ALA A 316 -1.01 35.83 21.07
C ALA A 316 -2.19 36.70 21.51
N ASP A 317 -2.40 37.83 20.85
CA ASP A 317 -3.61 38.62 21.05
C ASP A 317 -4.83 37.94 20.41
N ASN A 318 -6.00 38.01 21.07
CA ASN A 318 -7.26 37.44 20.56
C ASN A 318 -7.60 37.95 19.14
N ALA A 319 -7.34 39.23 18.86
CA ALA A 319 -7.57 39.81 17.53
C ALA A 319 -6.67 39.20 16.45
N VAL A 320 -5.46 38.77 16.81
CA VAL A 320 -4.54 38.09 15.88
C VAL A 320 -5.01 36.66 15.65
N ILE A 321 -5.47 35.97 16.69
CA ILE A 321 -6.05 34.62 16.58
C ILE A 321 -7.27 34.66 15.66
N ASP A 322 -8.18 35.61 15.86
CA ASP A 322 -9.38 35.76 15.02
C ASP A 322 -9.04 35.97 13.54
N ARG A 323 -8.00 36.77 13.24
CA ARG A 323 -7.50 36.95 11.87
C ARG A 323 -6.92 35.66 11.28
N ILE A 324 -6.17 34.90 12.08
CA ILE A 324 -5.62 33.61 11.67
C ILE A 324 -6.77 32.64 11.35
N GLU A 325 -7.78 32.56 12.21
CA GLU A 325 -8.92 31.66 11.99
C GLU A 325 -9.74 32.04 10.77
N GLN A 326 -9.99 33.33 10.57
CA GLN A 326 -10.72 33.83 9.40
C GLN A 326 -9.99 33.51 8.10
N GLU A 327 -8.68 33.72 8.02
CA GLU A 327 -7.87 33.40 6.83
C GLU A 327 -7.69 31.89 6.62
N LEU A 328 -7.68 31.09 7.69
CA LEU A 328 -7.66 29.63 7.56
C LEU A 328 -8.97 29.09 7.00
N ARG A 329 -10.11 29.62 7.46
CA ARG A 329 -11.45 29.20 7.03
C ARG A 329 -11.82 29.75 5.65
N TYR A 330 -11.50 31.01 5.40
CA TYR A 330 -11.79 31.73 4.16
C TYR A 330 -10.49 32.34 3.62
N PRO A 331 -9.69 31.58 2.85
CA PRO A 331 -8.39 32.04 2.38
C PRO A 331 -8.56 33.21 1.40
N MET A 332 -8.20 34.43 1.85
CA MET A 332 -8.19 35.65 1.02
C MET A 332 -6.76 36.07 0.64
N GLY A 333 -5.74 35.37 1.15
CA GLY A 333 -4.33 35.70 0.94
C GLY A 333 -3.82 36.79 1.88
N ALA A 334 -4.49 37.04 3.01
CA ALA A 334 -4.04 38.01 3.98
C ALA A 334 -2.69 37.59 4.61
N PRO A 335 -1.76 38.52 4.86
CA PRO A 335 -0.50 38.20 5.52
C PRO A 335 -0.76 37.86 6.99
N ILE A 336 -0.72 36.56 7.32
CA ILE A 336 -0.82 36.05 8.69
C ILE A 336 0.51 35.42 9.13
N PRO A 337 0.84 35.43 10.44
CA PRO A 337 1.92 34.59 10.95
C PRO A 337 1.61 33.11 10.72
N SER A 338 2.64 32.27 10.65
CA SER A 338 2.46 30.82 10.56
C SER A 338 1.62 30.33 11.75
N PRO A 339 0.48 29.66 11.53
CA PRO A 339 -0.38 29.21 12.61
C PRO A 339 0.38 28.21 13.50
N PRO A 340 0.49 28.45 14.81
CA PRO A 340 1.08 27.49 15.73
C PRO A 340 0.20 26.23 15.87
N PRO A 341 0.79 25.07 16.21
CA PRO A 341 0.02 23.87 16.49
C PRO A 341 -0.84 24.07 17.75
N MET A 342 -2.01 23.43 17.76
CA MET A 342 -2.91 23.40 18.90
C MET A 342 -2.40 22.39 19.92
N VAL A 343 -2.37 22.78 21.20
CA VAL A 343 -1.94 21.94 22.32
C VAL A 343 -3.07 21.85 23.34
N MET A 344 -3.35 20.63 23.81
CA MET A 344 -4.42 20.32 24.74
C MET A 344 -3.97 19.31 25.80
N SER A 345 -4.41 19.51 27.05
CA SER A 345 -4.41 18.45 28.05
C SER A 345 -5.72 17.66 27.98
N ALA A 346 -5.64 16.34 28.19
CA ALA A 346 -6.82 15.50 28.17
C ALA A 346 -6.88 14.61 29.42
N VAL A 347 -8.09 14.48 29.98
CA VAL A 347 -8.43 13.49 31.01
C VAL A 347 -9.61 12.68 30.50
N VAL A 348 -9.39 11.38 30.33
CA VAL A 348 -10.39 10.41 29.87
C VAL A 348 -10.78 9.54 31.04
N PHE A 349 -12.07 9.48 31.35
CA PHE A 349 -12.62 8.70 32.44
C PHE A 349 -13.70 7.75 31.92
N SER A 350 -13.63 6.48 32.34
CA SER A 350 -14.70 5.50 32.07
C SER A 350 -15.46 5.17 33.35
N PRO A 351 -16.75 5.55 33.47
CA PRO A 351 -17.56 5.24 34.65
C PRO A 351 -17.94 3.76 34.74
N ASP A 352 -17.94 3.03 33.62
CA ASP A 352 -18.21 1.59 33.61
C ASP A 352 -17.01 0.75 34.01
N CYS A 353 -15.91 0.99 33.30
CA CYS A 353 -14.73 0.14 33.38
C CYS A 353 -13.74 0.62 34.44
N GLY A 354 -14.04 1.75 35.10
CA GLY A 354 -13.37 2.21 36.31
C GLY A 354 -11.90 2.58 36.07
N TYR A 355 -11.60 3.33 35.02
CA TYR A 355 -10.23 3.79 34.78
C TYR A 355 -10.17 5.26 34.38
N VAL A 356 -9.04 5.87 34.71
CA VAL A 356 -8.70 7.25 34.37
C VAL A 356 -7.40 7.23 33.58
N LEU A 357 -7.44 7.79 32.37
CA LEU A 357 -6.29 8.00 31.52
C LEU A 357 -6.02 9.50 31.42
N GLU A 358 -4.77 9.90 31.55
CA GLU A 358 -4.36 11.30 31.45
C GLU A 358 -3.20 11.47 30.47
N THR A 359 -3.14 12.64 29.84
CA THR A 359 -1.99 13.02 29.02
C THR A 359 -0.79 13.33 29.89
N LYS A 360 0.41 12.97 29.44
CA LYS A 360 1.66 13.36 30.12
C LYS A 360 1.76 14.89 30.18
N GLY A 361 1.98 15.45 31.36
CA GLY A 361 2.11 16.89 31.58
C GLY A 361 3.26 17.24 32.52
N ALA A 362 3.70 18.49 32.48
CA ALA A 362 4.62 19.04 33.48
C ALA A 362 3.86 19.33 34.79
N PRO A 363 4.51 19.28 35.98
CA PRO A 363 5.93 18.98 36.22
C PRO A 363 6.26 17.48 36.35
N GLU A 364 5.25 16.60 36.34
CA GLU A 364 5.41 15.17 36.60
C GLU A 364 6.30 14.46 35.57
N TYR A 365 6.26 14.89 34.30
CA TYR A 365 7.06 14.34 33.20
C TYR A 365 8.02 15.38 32.62
N PRO A 366 9.25 15.00 32.24
CA PRO A 366 10.21 15.92 31.64
C PRO A 366 9.79 16.32 30.21
N PRO A 367 10.11 17.54 29.74
CA PRO A 367 9.72 18.04 28.42
C PRO A 367 10.30 17.23 27.24
N ALA A 368 11.29 16.36 27.49
CA ALA A 368 11.85 15.47 26.49
C ALA A 368 10.90 14.32 26.07
N GLU A 369 9.89 13.99 26.87
CA GLU A 369 9.03 12.81 26.67
C GLU A 369 7.77 13.05 25.82
N GLY A 370 7.63 14.22 25.19
CA GLY A 370 6.44 14.58 24.41
C GLY A 370 5.24 14.84 25.32
N LEU A 371 5.12 16.09 25.78
CA LEU A 371 4.06 16.51 26.69
C LEU A 371 2.79 16.86 25.90
N TYR A 372 1.64 16.61 26.54
CA TYR A 372 0.30 16.96 26.09
C TYR A 372 -0.06 16.35 24.73
N VAL A 373 -1.29 16.63 24.29
CA VAL A 373 -1.79 16.24 22.98
C VAL A 373 -1.65 17.45 22.06
N SER A 374 -0.86 17.31 20.99
CA SER A 374 -0.55 18.42 20.08
C SER A 374 -0.77 18.07 18.62
N GLY A 375 -1.11 19.06 17.82
CA GLY A 375 -1.29 18.87 16.38
C GLY A 375 -1.78 20.10 15.63
N PRO A 376 -1.70 20.07 14.29
CA PRO A 376 -2.16 21.15 13.43
C PRO A 376 -3.69 21.26 13.38
N LYS A 377 -4.17 22.46 13.08
CA LYS A 377 -5.58 22.72 12.81
C LYS A 377 -6.03 21.98 11.55
N LEU A 378 -7.32 21.63 11.47
CA LEU A 378 -7.86 20.83 10.36
C LEU A 378 -7.61 21.48 9.00
N GLU A 379 -7.81 22.78 8.84
CA GLU A 379 -7.61 23.50 7.58
C GLU A 379 -6.14 23.49 7.14
N GLU A 380 -5.20 23.61 8.09
CA GLU A 380 -3.77 23.52 7.79
C GLU A 380 -3.38 22.10 7.37
N LEU A 381 -3.91 21.08 8.06
CA LEU A 381 -3.71 19.69 7.68
C LEU A 381 -4.23 19.42 6.26
N ARG A 382 -5.39 19.97 5.88
CA ARG A 382 -5.93 19.85 4.51
C ARG A 382 -5.02 20.53 3.47
N LYS A 383 -4.53 21.74 3.76
CA LYS A 383 -3.57 22.46 2.89
C LYS A 383 -2.28 21.65 2.72
N TYR A 384 -1.75 21.09 3.82
CA TYR A 384 -0.55 20.27 3.81
C TYR A 384 -0.75 18.96 3.04
N SER A 385 -1.84 18.23 3.29
CA SER A 385 -2.21 16.99 2.58
C SER A 385 -2.32 17.20 1.07
N THR A 386 -2.93 18.31 0.67
CA THR A 386 -3.07 18.69 -0.74
C THR A 386 -1.71 18.88 -1.40
N ARG A 387 -0.77 19.58 -0.75
CA ARG A 387 0.61 19.77 -1.26
C ARG A 387 1.35 18.45 -1.44
N ILE A 388 1.15 17.49 -0.53
CA ILE A 388 1.78 16.16 -0.64
C ILE A 388 1.24 15.38 -1.83
N ILE A 389 -0.06 15.45 -2.10
CA ILE A 389 -0.61 14.75 -3.27
C ILE A 389 -0.10 15.36 -4.56
N PHE A 390 0.06 16.69 -4.64
CA PHE A 390 0.72 17.31 -5.79
C PHE A 390 2.17 16.82 -5.97
N PHE A 391 2.93 16.72 -4.88
CA PHE A 391 4.28 16.16 -4.91
C PHE A 391 4.29 14.68 -5.36
N LEU A 392 3.35 13.87 -4.86
CA LEU A 392 3.19 12.48 -5.24
C LEU A 392 2.81 12.33 -6.72
N SER A 393 1.92 13.19 -7.24
CA SER A 393 1.57 13.22 -8.66
C SER A 393 2.78 13.59 -9.53
N ALA A 394 3.59 14.56 -9.11
CA ALA A 394 4.84 14.90 -9.80
C ALA A 394 5.84 13.73 -9.78
N MET A 395 5.94 13.01 -8.65
CA MET A 395 6.75 11.80 -8.53
C MET A 395 6.28 10.72 -9.51
N PHE A 396 4.98 10.44 -9.59
CA PHE A 396 4.41 9.47 -10.54
C PHE A 396 4.63 9.88 -11.99
N ALA A 397 4.51 11.17 -12.33
CA ALA A 397 4.86 11.67 -13.67
C ALA A 397 6.35 11.42 -14.01
N GLY A 398 7.24 11.61 -13.03
CA GLY A 398 8.66 11.26 -13.15
C GLY A 398 8.87 9.76 -13.36
N GLN A 399 8.14 8.91 -12.62
CA GLN A 399 8.21 7.46 -12.77
C GLN A 399 7.75 7.02 -14.16
N ILE A 400 6.64 7.57 -14.66
CA ILE A 400 6.10 7.31 -16.01
C ILE A 400 7.10 7.74 -17.08
N THR A 401 7.69 8.94 -16.96
CA THR A 401 8.65 9.46 -17.93
C THR A 401 9.88 8.56 -18.05
N LEU A 402 10.40 8.09 -16.93
CA LEU A 402 11.52 7.15 -16.90
C LEU A 402 11.13 5.78 -17.49
N LEU A 403 9.92 5.28 -17.19
CA LEU A 403 9.42 4.03 -17.75
C LEU A 403 9.26 4.12 -19.28
N LEU A 404 8.68 5.20 -19.80
CA LEU A 404 8.59 5.43 -21.25
C LEU A 404 9.96 5.52 -21.92
N ARG A 405 10.94 6.17 -21.28
CA ARG A 405 12.33 6.20 -21.77
C ARG A 405 12.96 4.81 -21.81
N GLN A 406 12.64 3.95 -20.85
CA GLN A 406 13.10 2.55 -20.83
C GLN A 406 12.39 1.71 -21.90
N ILE A 407 11.09 1.89 -22.11
CA ILE A 407 10.33 1.20 -23.17
C ILE A 407 10.88 1.57 -24.55
N LYS A 408 11.16 2.86 -24.79
CA LYS A 408 11.75 3.34 -26.05
C LYS A 408 13.11 2.69 -26.35
N ASP A 409 13.94 2.54 -25.32
CA ASP A 409 15.25 1.88 -25.44
C ASP A 409 15.09 0.36 -25.65
N ALA A 410 14.10 -0.25 -25.00
CA ALA A 410 13.73 -1.65 -25.14
C ALA A 410 12.81 -1.93 -26.35
N SER A 411 13.01 -1.21 -27.46
CA SER A 411 12.22 -1.34 -28.69
C SER A 411 12.49 -2.66 -29.42
N THR A 412 13.70 -3.23 -29.30
CA THR A 412 14.03 -4.50 -29.95
C THR A 412 13.65 -5.71 -29.07
N PRO A 413 13.20 -6.83 -29.67
CA PRO A 413 12.94 -8.07 -28.93
C PRO A 413 14.17 -8.58 -28.16
N SER A 414 15.37 -8.36 -28.70
CA SER A 414 16.63 -8.79 -28.06
C SER A 414 16.87 -8.05 -26.74
N THR A 415 16.71 -6.72 -26.72
CA THR A 415 16.86 -5.89 -25.51
C THR A 415 15.75 -6.18 -24.51
N ARG A 416 14.51 -6.37 -24.99
CA ARG A 416 13.35 -6.66 -24.13
C ARG A 416 13.47 -8.01 -23.43
N SER A 417 14.07 -9.00 -24.09
CA SER A 417 14.32 -10.32 -23.49
C SER A 417 15.25 -10.28 -22.26
N ARG A 418 16.10 -9.24 -22.12
CA ARG A 418 17.04 -9.09 -21.00
C ARG A 418 16.36 -8.60 -19.72
N ILE A 419 15.21 -7.94 -19.86
CA ILE A 419 14.47 -7.35 -18.74
C ILE A 419 13.68 -8.44 -18.02
N SER A 420 13.69 -8.39 -16.69
CA SER A 420 12.94 -9.32 -15.85
C SER A 420 11.46 -8.92 -15.78
N PHE A 421 10.58 -9.86 -16.13
CA PHE A 421 9.14 -9.68 -16.03
C PHE A 421 8.71 -9.33 -14.59
N TYR A 422 9.26 -10.04 -13.61
CA TYR A 422 8.90 -9.88 -12.20
C TYR A 422 9.31 -8.54 -11.60
N THR A 423 10.38 -7.90 -12.10
CA THR A 423 10.76 -6.54 -11.65
C THR A 423 9.69 -5.53 -12.01
N ILE A 424 9.15 -5.59 -13.23
CA ILE A 424 8.07 -4.68 -13.66
C ILE A 424 6.78 -4.99 -12.90
N VAL A 425 6.43 -6.27 -12.71
CA VAL A 425 5.27 -6.69 -11.89
C VAL A 425 5.36 -6.12 -10.46
N MET A 426 6.51 -6.26 -9.80
CA MET A 426 6.73 -5.78 -8.44
C MET A 426 6.60 -4.25 -8.34
N MET A 427 7.17 -3.52 -9.31
CA MET A 427 7.00 -2.06 -9.40
C MET A 427 5.52 -1.69 -9.54
N SER A 428 4.81 -2.29 -10.50
CA SER A 428 3.40 -2.01 -10.75
C SER A 428 2.50 -2.32 -9.55
N PHE A 429 2.71 -3.46 -8.87
CA PHE A 429 1.92 -3.81 -7.69
C PHE A 429 2.10 -2.81 -6.54
N GLY A 430 3.34 -2.41 -6.25
CA GLY A 430 3.54 -1.47 -5.16
C GLY A 430 3.11 -0.05 -5.51
N ASP A 431 3.23 0.37 -6.77
CA ASP A 431 2.70 1.68 -7.21
C ASP A 431 1.17 1.74 -7.03
N SER A 432 0.45 0.66 -7.38
CA SER A 432 -0.99 0.52 -7.07
C SER A 432 -1.25 0.52 -5.57
N PHE A 433 -0.48 -0.23 -4.79
CA PHE A 433 -0.71 -0.35 -3.36
C PHE A 433 -0.50 0.97 -2.61
N VAL A 434 0.59 1.68 -2.92
CA VAL A 434 0.89 3.01 -2.35
C VAL A 434 -0.24 3.98 -2.67
N LEU A 435 -0.77 3.96 -3.90
CA LEU A 435 -1.92 4.79 -4.26
C LEU A 435 -3.16 4.43 -3.44
N VAL A 436 -3.58 3.15 -3.41
CA VAL A 436 -4.79 2.74 -2.70
C VAL A 436 -4.71 3.14 -1.23
N PHE A 437 -3.57 2.91 -0.60
CA PHE A 437 -3.36 3.28 0.79
C PHE A 437 -3.50 4.80 1.00
N ILE A 438 -2.87 5.60 0.15
CA ILE A 438 -2.97 7.07 0.23
C ILE A 438 -4.40 7.54 -0.06
N LEU A 439 -5.10 6.92 -1.02
CA LEU A 439 -6.49 7.21 -1.33
C LEU A 439 -7.40 6.95 -0.13
N MET A 440 -7.29 5.77 0.47
CA MET A 440 -8.09 5.38 1.63
C MET A 440 -7.84 6.31 2.82
N GLN A 441 -6.59 6.69 3.09
CA GLN A 441 -6.22 7.48 4.26
C GLN A 441 -6.46 8.99 4.11
N LEU A 442 -6.29 9.54 2.89
CA LEU A 442 -6.44 10.99 2.64
C LEU A 442 -7.80 11.39 2.09
N TYR A 443 -8.68 10.44 1.76
CA TYR A 443 -10.04 10.72 1.30
C TYR A 443 -10.81 11.75 2.14
N PRO A 444 -10.84 11.68 3.50
CA PRO A 444 -11.58 12.67 4.29
C PRO A 444 -10.90 14.05 4.36
N ALA A 445 -9.63 14.16 3.98
CA ALA A 445 -8.83 15.38 4.12
C ALA A 445 -8.70 16.18 2.81
N VAL A 446 -8.92 15.56 1.65
CA VAL A 446 -8.59 16.15 0.36
C VAL A 446 -9.77 16.11 -0.60
N SER A 447 -9.89 17.15 -1.43
CA SER A 447 -10.93 17.23 -2.44
C SER A 447 -10.87 16.04 -3.40
N PHE A 448 -12.06 15.49 -3.71
CA PHE A 448 -12.24 14.37 -4.63
C PHE A 448 -11.55 14.60 -5.99
N LEU A 449 -11.60 15.81 -6.54
CA LEU A 449 -11.00 16.12 -7.85
C LEU A 449 -9.48 15.88 -7.84
N ILE A 450 -8.79 16.30 -6.79
CA ILE A 450 -7.33 16.13 -6.67
C ILE A 450 -7.00 14.65 -6.52
N MET A 451 -7.76 13.92 -5.70
CA MET A 451 -7.60 12.48 -5.53
C MET A 451 -7.85 11.71 -6.83
N ALA A 452 -8.86 12.10 -7.60
CA ALA A 452 -9.18 11.50 -8.89
C ALA A 452 -8.04 11.70 -9.90
N THR A 453 -7.42 12.90 -9.96
CA THR A 453 -6.28 13.13 -10.86
C THR A 453 -5.06 12.28 -10.52
N ALA A 454 -4.72 12.15 -9.23
CA ALA A 454 -3.63 11.29 -8.79
C ALA A 454 -3.93 9.80 -9.09
N SER A 455 -5.19 9.38 -8.90
CA SER A 455 -5.66 8.02 -9.20
C SER A 455 -5.65 7.73 -10.71
N PHE A 456 -5.97 8.71 -11.55
CA PHE A 456 -5.90 8.57 -12.99
C PHE A 456 -4.45 8.41 -13.49
N LEU A 457 -3.52 9.21 -12.96
CA LEU A 457 -2.11 9.15 -13.37
C LEU A 457 -1.47 7.79 -13.03
N THR A 458 -1.80 7.27 -11.85
CA THR A 458 -1.35 5.95 -11.40
C THR A 458 -2.04 4.81 -12.14
N PHE A 459 -3.32 4.95 -12.47
CA PHE A 459 -4.02 4.03 -13.36
C PHE A 459 -3.34 3.96 -14.73
N ILE A 460 -2.98 5.09 -15.33
CA ILE A 460 -2.19 5.12 -16.57
C ILE A 460 -0.85 4.40 -16.40
N SER A 461 -0.14 4.68 -15.31
CA SER A 461 1.16 4.07 -15.01
C SER A 461 1.08 2.55 -14.93
N VAL A 462 0.12 2.02 -14.16
CA VAL A 462 0.02 0.58 -13.87
C VAL A 462 -0.74 -0.18 -14.96
N SER A 463 -1.95 0.25 -15.27
CA SER A 463 -2.90 -0.52 -16.08
C SER A 463 -2.70 -0.32 -17.58
N CYS A 464 -2.26 0.86 -18.02
CA CYS A 464 -2.01 1.12 -19.43
C CYS A 464 -0.54 0.82 -19.78
N ILE A 465 0.39 1.61 -19.24
CA ILE A 465 1.80 1.56 -19.67
C ILE A 465 2.51 0.32 -19.10
N GLY A 466 2.42 0.10 -17.78
CA GLY A 466 3.06 -1.01 -17.09
C GLY A 466 2.58 -2.36 -17.63
N MET A 467 1.28 -2.54 -17.74
CA MET A 467 0.68 -3.77 -18.27
C MET A 467 1.02 -4.04 -19.73
N GLN A 468 0.94 -3.03 -20.60
CA GLN A 468 1.33 -3.19 -22.00
C GLN A 468 2.80 -3.64 -22.11
N PHE A 469 3.69 -3.04 -21.32
CA PHE A 469 5.10 -3.44 -21.29
C PHE A 469 5.29 -4.87 -20.77
N MET A 470 4.53 -5.28 -19.75
CA MET A 470 4.54 -6.66 -19.24
C MET A 470 4.13 -7.69 -20.31
N ILE A 471 3.07 -7.40 -21.09
CA ILE A 471 2.60 -8.27 -22.18
C ILE A 471 3.66 -8.38 -23.27
N GLU A 472 4.26 -7.27 -23.65
CA GLU A 472 5.34 -7.23 -24.64
C GLU A 472 6.56 -8.05 -24.20
N ILE A 473 6.96 -7.97 -22.93
CA ILE A 473 8.03 -8.80 -22.36
C ILE A 473 7.61 -10.27 -22.36
N TRP A 474 6.38 -10.55 -21.95
CA TRP A 474 5.86 -11.91 -21.88
C TRP A 474 5.86 -12.59 -23.24
N ALA A 475 5.39 -11.90 -24.28
CA ALA A 475 5.35 -12.42 -25.65
C ALA A 475 6.77 -12.76 -26.15
N VAL A 476 7.75 -11.87 -25.94
CA VAL A 476 9.15 -12.11 -26.33
C VAL A 476 9.77 -13.28 -25.57
N GLN A 477 9.35 -13.52 -24.33
CA GLN A 477 9.85 -14.63 -23.49
C GLN A 477 9.09 -15.95 -23.70
N ALA A 478 8.06 -16.01 -24.54
CA ALA A 478 7.32 -17.23 -24.84
C ALA A 478 8.17 -18.43 -25.33
N PRO A 479 9.13 -18.27 -26.27
CA PRO A 479 9.97 -19.39 -26.70
C PRO A 479 10.82 -19.96 -25.55
N GLU A 480 11.40 -19.11 -24.69
CA GLU A 480 12.16 -19.55 -23.51
C GLU A 480 11.33 -20.44 -22.58
N ARG A 481 10.08 -20.05 -22.33
CA ARG A 481 9.17 -20.84 -21.48
C ARG A 481 8.82 -22.17 -22.12
N ARG A 482 8.59 -22.20 -23.44
CA ARG A 482 8.33 -23.46 -24.17
C ARG A 482 9.53 -24.42 -24.08
N ASP A 483 10.74 -23.90 -24.17
CA ASP A 483 11.97 -24.70 -24.05
C ASP A 483 12.16 -25.23 -22.62
N GLN A 484 11.83 -24.42 -21.60
CA GLN A 484 11.83 -24.87 -20.20
C GLN A 484 10.79 -25.97 -19.95
N THR A 485 9.56 -25.81 -20.44
CA THR A 485 8.49 -26.84 -20.31
C THR A 485 8.86 -28.14 -21.02
N ARG A 486 9.51 -28.06 -22.19
CA ARG A 486 10.03 -29.24 -22.90
C ARG A 486 11.11 -29.97 -22.09
N ARG A 487 11.97 -29.23 -21.38
CA ARG A 487 13.02 -29.81 -20.52
C ARG A 487 12.47 -30.39 -19.21
N SER A 488 11.38 -29.85 -18.67
CA SER A 488 10.78 -30.32 -17.41
C SER A 488 9.83 -31.51 -17.58
N THR A 489 9.45 -31.84 -18.82
CA THR A 489 8.61 -33.02 -19.10
C THR A 489 9.54 -34.18 -19.44
N PRO A 490 9.78 -35.15 -18.54
CA PRO A 490 10.59 -36.30 -18.88
C PRO A 490 9.87 -37.08 -19.99
N THR A 491 10.54 -37.28 -21.11
CA THR A 491 10.11 -38.19 -22.16
C THR A 491 9.94 -39.56 -21.53
N THR A 492 8.71 -40.00 -21.31
CA THR A 492 8.40 -41.37 -20.87
C THR A 492 8.95 -42.29 -21.95
N THR A 493 10.09 -42.89 -21.65
CA THR A 493 10.81 -43.83 -22.50
C THR A 493 10.13 -45.19 -22.36
N THR A 494 9.15 -45.48 -23.21
CA THR A 494 8.75 -46.88 -23.48
C THR A 494 9.51 -47.40 -24.70
N ARG A 495 10.59 -48.11 -24.35
CA ARG A 495 11.36 -49.19 -25.01
C ARG A 495 11.15 -49.52 -26.52
N PRO A 496 12.24 -49.80 -27.27
CA PRO A 496 12.23 -50.04 -28.71
C PRO A 496 11.86 -51.49 -29.06
N GLY A 497 11.09 -51.67 -30.13
CA GLY A 497 10.84 -52.99 -30.70
C GLY A 497 9.69 -53.00 -31.69
N GLU A 498 9.83 -52.33 -32.84
CA GLU A 498 9.23 -52.76 -34.11
C GLU A 498 9.80 -51.91 -35.25
N LEU A 499 10.29 -52.59 -36.29
CA LEU A 499 10.81 -51.98 -37.52
C LEU A 499 9.65 -51.30 -38.28
N PRO A 500 9.84 -50.11 -38.87
CA PRO A 500 8.82 -49.50 -39.70
C PRO A 500 8.66 -50.27 -41.02
N LEU A 501 7.42 -50.56 -41.41
CA LEU A 501 7.05 -51.05 -42.74
C LEU A 501 7.43 -50.02 -43.82
N PRO A 502 7.76 -50.47 -45.05
CA PRO A 502 8.17 -49.57 -46.12
C PRO A 502 6.99 -48.70 -46.56
N ALA A 503 7.19 -47.39 -46.56
CA ALA A 503 6.25 -46.44 -47.13
C ALA A 503 6.21 -46.60 -48.66
N THR A 504 5.16 -47.25 -49.17
CA THR A 504 4.79 -47.14 -50.58
C THR A 504 4.37 -45.71 -50.89
N THR A 505 5.06 -45.12 -51.86
CA THR A 505 4.81 -43.79 -52.44
C THR A 505 3.35 -43.60 -52.84
N ALA A 506 2.65 -42.65 -52.21
CA ALA A 506 1.42 -42.11 -52.74
C ALA A 506 1.76 -41.18 -53.92
N ARG A 507 1.14 -41.44 -55.08
CA ARG A 507 1.30 -40.64 -56.30
C ARG A 507 0.85 -39.19 -56.07
N ILE A 508 1.66 -38.27 -56.58
CA ILE A 508 1.31 -36.85 -56.74
C ILE A 508 0.17 -36.77 -57.76
N SER A 509 -0.99 -36.28 -57.35
CA SER A 509 -2.02 -35.78 -58.26
C SER A 509 -1.80 -34.27 -58.41
N ASP A 510 -1.48 -33.85 -59.63
CA ASP A 510 -1.41 -32.46 -60.06
C ASP A 510 -2.77 -31.77 -59.87
N SER A 511 -2.91 -30.94 -58.83
CA SER A 511 -3.88 -29.86 -58.84
C SER A 511 -3.22 -28.68 -59.56
N GLY A 512 -3.55 -28.50 -60.84
CA GLY A 512 -3.04 -27.43 -61.72
C GLY A 512 -3.44 -26.02 -61.28
N ALA A 513 -2.94 -25.58 -60.13
CA ALA A 513 -3.06 -24.21 -59.65
C ALA A 513 -1.69 -23.55 -59.70
N THR A 514 -1.58 -22.48 -60.49
CA THR A 514 -0.40 -21.63 -60.55
C THR A 514 -0.21 -20.89 -59.21
N PRO A 515 1.03 -20.75 -58.69
CA PRO A 515 1.24 -20.01 -57.46
C PRO A 515 1.15 -18.51 -57.73
N ILE A 516 0.20 -17.85 -57.07
CA ILE A 516 0.15 -16.38 -56.98
C ILE A 516 1.22 -15.94 -55.98
N ILE A 517 2.18 -15.15 -56.46
CA ILE A 517 3.18 -14.48 -55.63
C ILE A 517 2.53 -13.24 -55.02
N LEU A 518 2.33 -13.21 -53.70
CA LEU A 518 2.03 -11.98 -52.97
C LEU A 518 3.30 -11.40 -52.34
N THR A 519 3.49 -10.09 -52.56
CA THR A 519 4.53 -9.26 -51.94
C THR A 519 4.12 -8.83 -50.50
N PRO A 520 5.07 -8.42 -49.64
CA PRO A 520 4.89 -8.39 -48.19
C PRO A 520 4.09 -7.22 -47.58
N ASP A 521 3.45 -6.34 -48.36
CA ASP A 521 2.99 -5.02 -47.88
C ASP A 521 1.47 -4.77 -47.97
N GLN A 522 0.62 -5.72 -47.57
CA GLN A 522 -0.83 -5.44 -47.39
C GLN A 522 -1.35 -5.89 -46.03
N ASP A 523 -1.81 -4.92 -45.23
CA ASP A 523 -2.62 -5.14 -44.03
C ASP A 523 -4.00 -5.71 -44.41
N PRO A 524 -4.58 -6.63 -43.61
CA PRO A 524 -5.89 -7.20 -43.93
C PRO A 524 -7.04 -6.21 -43.65
N PRO A 525 -8.15 -6.24 -44.40
CA PRO A 525 -9.33 -5.44 -44.10
C PRO A 525 -10.12 -6.03 -42.92
N VAL A 526 -10.85 -5.14 -42.25
CA VAL A 526 -11.71 -5.37 -41.08
C VAL A 526 -12.95 -6.19 -41.45
N GLU A 527 -13.36 -7.03 -40.51
CA GLU A 527 -14.45 -8.02 -40.52
C GLU A 527 -15.83 -7.42 -40.85
N GLU A 528 -16.62 -8.15 -41.65
CA GLU A 528 -18.09 -8.13 -41.59
C GLU A 528 -18.56 -9.59 -41.37
N GLU A 529 -19.50 -9.73 -40.43
CA GLU A 529 -20.08 -10.98 -39.92
C GLU A 529 -21.04 -11.59 -40.94
N GLU A 530 -21.00 -12.92 -41.14
CA GLU A 530 -22.18 -13.73 -41.49
C GLU A 530 -21.89 -15.23 -41.24
N GLU A 531 -22.90 -15.92 -40.72
CA GLU A 531 -22.93 -17.33 -40.30
C GLU A 531 -22.90 -18.29 -41.51
N GLU A 532 -22.23 -19.44 -41.38
CA GLU A 532 -22.72 -20.81 -41.75
C GLU A 532 -21.58 -21.85 -41.82
N GLU A 533 -22.01 -23.11 -41.81
CA GLU A 533 -21.33 -24.33 -41.36
C GLU A 533 -20.12 -24.85 -42.19
N GLU A 534 -19.32 -25.65 -41.49
CA GLU A 534 -18.47 -26.75 -41.96
C GLU A 534 -17.60 -26.55 -43.23
N THR A 535 -16.31 -26.31 -43.03
CA THR A 535 -15.23 -27.23 -43.45
C THR A 535 -13.84 -26.72 -43.00
N THR A 536 -13.09 -27.62 -42.35
CA THR A 536 -11.69 -27.55 -41.87
C THR A 536 -10.87 -26.26 -42.12
N PRO A 537 -10.51 -25.48 -41.07
CA PRO A 537 -9.45 -24.48 -41.18
C PRO A 537 -8.11 -25.05 -40.71
N ASN A 538 -7.03 -24.55 -41.31
CA ASN A 538 -5.64 -24.76 -40.91
C ASN A 538 -5.45 -24.61 -39.38
N ARG A 539 -5.35 -25.76 -38.70
CA ARG A 539 -5.39 -25.92 -37.23
C ARG A 539 -4.16 -25.36 -36.50
N SER A 540 -3.12 -24.90 -37.18
CA SER A 540 -1.90 -24.39 -36.55
C SER A 540 -1.94 -22.87 -36.30
N THR A 541 -2.33 -22.07 -37.30
CA THR A 541 -2.25 -20.60 -37.19
C THR A 541 -3.36 -20.02 -36.30
N THR A 542 -4.60 -20.46 -36.48
CA THR A 542 -5.76 -20.02 -35.67
C THR A 542 -5.63 -20.46 -34.21
N ARG A 543 -4.97 -21.61 -33.95
CA ARG A 543 -4.72 -22.11 -32.59
C ARG A 543 -3.67 -21.26 -31.87
N THR A 544 -2.61 -20.81 -32.54
CA THR A 544 -1.57 -19.98 -31.91
C THR A 544 -2.03 -18.57 -31.55
N VAL A 545 -2.84 -17.92 -32.38
CA VAL A 545 -3.40 -16.58 -32.10
C VAL A 545 -4.44 -16.64 -30.98
N ARG A 546 -5.30 -17.66 -31.00
CA ARG A 546 -6.29 -17.91 -29.95
C ARG A 546 -5.61 -18.27 -28.61
N GLU A 547 -4.62 -19.17 -28.61
CA GLU A 547 -3.80 -19.50 -27.43
C GLU A 547 -3.11 -18.24 -26.86
N ALA A 548 -2.52 -17.38 -27.70
CA ALA A 548 -1.89 -16.15 -27.24
C ALA A 548 -2.88 -15.15 -26.61
N ARG A 549 -4.08 -14.99 -27.19
CA ARG A 549 -5.13 -14.12 -26.62
C ARG A 549 -5.64 -14.65 -25.28
N PHE A 550 -5.83 -15.97 -25.14
CA PHE A 550 -6.20 -16.61 -23.87
C PHE A 550 -5.09 -16.49 -22.81
N ASP A 551 -3.82 -16.66 -23.18
CA ASP A 551 -2.67 -16.48 -22.28
C ASP A 551 -2.54 -15.04 -21.77
N ILE A 552 -2.80 -14.05 -22.63
CA ILE A 552 -2.82 -12.63 -22.26
C ILE A 552 -3.97 -12.35 -21.29
N GLY A 553 -5.21 -12.79 -21.60
CA GLY A 553 -6.35 -12.65 -20.70
C GLY A 553 -6.12 -13.29 -19.32
N ALA A 554 -5.49 -14.46 -19.29
CA ALA A 554 -5.11 -15.13 -18.04
C ALA A 554 -4.07 -14.34 -17.23
N MET A 555 -3.16 -13.62 -17.89
CA MET A 555 -2.21 -12.73 -17.20
C MET A 555 -2.95 -11.58 -16.50
N TYR A 556 -3.87 -10.90 -17.21
CA TYR A 556 -4.69 -9.84 -16.62
C TYR A 556 -5.46 -10.34 -15.41
N ALA A 557 -6.15 -11.47 -15.54
CA ALA A 557 -6.92 -12.06 -14.45
C ALA A 557 -6.04 -12.38 -13.24
N ARG A 558 -4.86 -12.99 -13.43
CA ARG A 558 -3.92 -13.29 -12.34
C ARG A 558 -3.37 -12.03 -11.68
N PHE A 559 -2.99 -11.03 -12.46
CA PHE A 559 -2.44 -9.78 -11.95
C PHE A 559 -3.45 -9.08 -11.03
N TYR A 560 -4.67 -8.84 -11.53
CA TYR A 560 -5.70 -8.16 -10.74
C TYR A 560 -6.21 -9.02 -9.58
N PHE A 561 -6.28 -10.35 -9.74
CA PHE A 561 -6.63 -11.24 -8.64
C PHE A 561 -5.61 -11.17 -7.50
N ILE A 562 -4.30 -11.19 -7.80
CA ILE A 562 -3.26 -11.06 -6.78
C ILE A 562 -3.34 -9.68 -6.13
N LEU A 563 -3.49 -8.60 -6.91
CA LEU A 563 -3.64 -7.25 -6.37
C LEU A 563 -4.87 -7.13 -5.45
N PHE A 564 -5.99 -7.74 -5.84
CA PHE A 564 -7.22 -7.77 -5.05
C PHE A 564 -7.06 -8.54 -3.74
N VAL A 565 -6.46 -9.73 -3.79
CA VAL A 565 -6.16 -10.53 -2.59
C VAL A 565 -5.20 -9.76 -1.66
N MET A 566 -4.15 -9.14 -2.22
CA MET A 566 -3.21 -8.31 -1.44
C MET A 566 -3.91 -7.13 -0.76
N LEU A 567 -4.86 -6.49 -1.45
CA LEU A 567 -5.65 -5.38 -0.93
C LEU A 567 -6.58 -5.84 0.21
N ILE A 568 -7.28 -6.97 0.03
CA ILE A 568 -8.11 -7.57 1.10
C ILE A 568 -7.24 -7.89 2.32
N VAL A 569 -6.12 -8.60 2.14
CA VAL A 569 -5.23 -8.96 3.25
C VAL A 569 -4.71 -7.72 3.96
N SER A 570 -4.41 -6.64 3.22
CA SER A 570 -3.94 -5.39 3.82
C SER A 570 -5.02 -4.65 4.60
N ILE A 571 -6.28 -4.66 4.12
CA ILE A 571 -7.41 -4.12 4.87
C ILE A 571 -7.66 -4.94 6.13
N TRP A 572 -7.62 -6.28 6.02
CA TRP A 572 -7.74 -7.19 7.16
C TRP A 572 -6.60 -7.02 8.17
N ALA A 573 -5.39 -6.68 7.73
CA ALA A 573 -4.26 -6.41 8.61
C ALA A 573 -4.49 -5.19 9.53
N TYR A 574 -5.44 -4.30 9.22
CA TYR A 574 -5.86 -3.21 10.10
C TYR A 574 -6.58 -3.71 11.36
N LEU A 575 -7.20 -4.90 11.28
CA LEU A 575 -7.87 -5.55 12.40
C LEU A 575 -6.89 -6.36 13.28
N TRP A 576 -5.64 -6.51 12.86
CA TRP A 576 -4.65 -7.27 13.60
C TRP A 576 -4.10 -6.46 14.78
N PRO A 577 -3.58 -7.13 15.83
CA PRO A 577 -2.84 -6.47 16.90
C PRO A 577 -1.72 -5.58 16.34
N ASN A 578 -1.47 -4.45 17.01
CA ASN A 578 -0.63 -3.37 16.49
C ASN A 578 0.77 -3.85 16.03
N ARG A 579 1.37 -4.81 16.75
CA ARG A 579 2.69 -5.38 16.40
C ARG A 579 2.66 -6.25 15.15
N LEU A 580 1.63 -7.07 14.98
CA LEU A 580 1.45 -7.91 13.80
C LEU A 580 1.16 -7.06 12.57
N GLY A 581 0.30 -6.03 12.70
CA GLY A 581 0.07 -5.05 11.65
C GLY A 581 1.35 -4.30 11.26
N THR A 582 2.15 -3.88 12.24
CA THR A 582 3.46 -3.24 11.99
C THR A 582 4.45 -4.19 11.31
N LEU A 583 4.51 -5.46 11.73
CA LEU A 583 5.36 -6.48 11.11
C LEU A 583 4.94 -6.72 9.66
N TYR A 584 3.64 -6.90 9.42
CA TYR A 584 3.08 -7.03 8.08
C TYR A 584 3.47 -5.83 7.20
N ALA A 585 3.21 -4.60 7.65
CA ALA A 585 3.55 -3.39 6.89
C ALA A 585 5.05 -3.28 6.57
N ARG A 586 5.92 -3.61 7.53
CA ARG A 586 7.39 -3.64 7.33
C ARG A 586 7.80 -4.72 6.33
N THR A 587 7.24 -5.93 6.43
CA THR A 587 7.53 -7.02 5.48
C THR A 587 7.06 -6.69 4.07
N LEU A 588 5.86 -6.11 3.93
CA LEU A 588 5.30 -5.70 2.64
C LEU A 588 6.16 -4.59 2.00
N THR A 589 6.58 -3.60 2.80
CA THR A 589 7.48 -2.54 2.36
C THR A 589 8.84 -3.09 1.92
N PHE A 590 9.40 -4.03 2.68
CA PHE A 590 10.66 -4.69 2.33
C PHE A 590 10.56 -5.48 1.03
N VAL A 591 9.47 -6.23 0.84
CA VAL A 591 9.18 -6.97 -0.38
C VAL A 591 9.05 -6.01 -1.56
N TYR A 592 8.26 -4.93 -1.43
CA TYR A 592 8.14 -3.92 -2.48
C TYR A 592 9.49 -3.33 -2.87
N LEU A 593 10.27 -2.83 -1.90
CA LEU A 593 11.58 -2.22 -2.14
C LEU A 593 12.67 -3.21 -2.60
N SER A 594 12.36 -4.50 -2.71
CA SER A 594 13.23 -5.54 -3.29
C SER A 594 13.01 -5.74 -4.79
N PHE A 595 12.46 -4.75 -5.49
CA PHE A 595 12.06 -4.86 -6.90
C PHE A 595 13.22 -5.09 -7.88
N TRP A 596 14.48 -4.84 -7.51
CA TRP A 596 15.65 -5.15 -8.36
C TRP A 596 16.14 -6.58 -8.24
N VAL A 597 15.79 -7.30 -7.17
CA VAL A 597 16.26 -8.68 -6.93
C VAL A 597 15.93 -9.62 -8.11
N PRO A 598 14.73 -9.60 -8.71
CA PRO A 598 14.44 -10.43 -9.88
C PRO A 598 15.28 -10.07 -11.12
N GLN A 599 15.73 -8.83 -11.26
CA GLN A 599 16.61 -8.41 -12.35
C GLN A 599 18.04 -8.90 -12.13
N ILE A 600 18.55 -8.77 -10.90
CA ILE A 600 19.87 -9.30 -10.50
C ILE A 600 19.94 -10.80 -10.81
N TYR A 601 18.90 -11.54 -10.42
CA TYR A 601 18.77 -12.97 -10.68
C TYR A 601 18.75 -13.29 -12.18
N ARG A 602 17.96 -12.55 -12.98
CA ARG A 602 17.90 -12.76 -14.44
C ARG A 602 19.26 -12.48 -15.10
N ASN A 603 19.97 -11.43 -14.69
CA ASN A 603 21.30 -11.10 -15.19
C ASN A 603 22.29 -12.25 -14.95
N VAL A 604 22.26 -12.88 -13.76
CA VAL A 604 23.09 -14.05 -13.42
C VAL A 604 22.81 -15.22 -14.37
N ILE A 605 21.54 -15.61 -14.49
CA ILE A 605 21.15 -16.81 -15.26
C ILE A 605 21.50 -16.63 -16.73
N ARG A 606 21.09 -15.50 -17.32
CA ARG A 606 21.26 -15.22 -18.75
C ARG A 606 22.67 -14.73 -19.11
N ASN A 607 23.51 -14.42 -18.12
CA ASN A 607 24.82 -13.82 -18.32
C ASN A 607 24.77 -12.51 -19.15
N CYS A 608 23.71 -11.71 -18.98
CA CYS A 608 23.51 -10.48 -19.74
C CYS A 608 24.08 -9.26 -19.01
N ARG A 609 24.74 -8.36 -19.75
CA ARG A 609 25.14 -7.02 -19.29
C ARG A 609 24.20 -5.95 -19.86
N LYS A 610 24.10 -4.80 -19.18
CA LYS A 610 23.36 -3.62 -19.67
C LYS A 610 21.91 -3.93 -20.05
N ALA A 611 21.16 -4.54 -19.12
CA ALA A 611 19.75 -4.86 -19.35
C ALA A 611 18.82 -3.64 -19.21
N LEU A 612 19.22 -2.66 -18.41
CA LEU A 612 18.43 -1.48 -18.06
C LEU A 612 19.27 -0.22 -18.18
N ARG A 613 18.63 0.92 -18.44
CA ARG A 613 19.31 2.23 -18.43
C ARG A 613 19.66 2.65 -17.02
N TRP A 614 20.85 3.23 -16.82
CA TRP A 614 21.26 3.77 -15.53
C TRP A 614 20.37 4.91 -15.03
N ASP A 615 19.89 5.77 -15.92
CA ASP A 615 18.89 6.80 -15.60
C ASP A 615 17.60 6.19 -15.02
N PHE A 616 17.19 5.04 -15.57
CA PHE A 616 16.00 4.32 -15.10
C PHE A 616 16.28 3.65 -13.75
N VAL A 617 17.41 2.97 -13.58
CA VAL A 617 17.76 2.28 -12.33
C VAL A 617 17.89 3.27 -11.17
N ALA A 618 18.69 4.32 -11.33
CA ALA A 618 18.89 5.33 -10.29
C ALA A 618 17.61 6.15 -10.04
N GLY A 619 16.93 6.60 -11.11
CA GLY A 619 15.74 7.42 -11.00
C GLY A 619 14.54 6.69 -10.38
N GLN A 620 14.27 5.44 -10.77
CA GLN A 620 13.17 4.66 -10.19
C GLN A 620 13.44 4.29 -8.72
N SER A 621 14.71 4.01 -8.37
CA SER A 621 15.13 3.75 -6.99
C SER A 621 14.92 4.95 -6.10
N PHE A 622 15.36 6.13 -6.56
CA PHE A 622 15.18 7.37 -5.82
C PHE A 622 13.69 7.72 -5.67
N LEU A 623 12.93 7.76 -6.77
CA LEU A 623 11.51 8.14 -6.73
C LEU A 623 10.66 7.20 -5.88
N ARG A 624 10.91 5.89 -5.87
CA ARG A 624 10.13 4.94 -5.05
C ARG A 624 10.51 4.94 -3.58
N LEU A 625 11.71 5.38 -3.25
CA LEU A 625 12.15 5.48 -1.86
C LEU A 625 11.57 6.73 -1.16
N LEU A 626 11.27 7.79 -1.91
CA LEU A 626 10.79 9.08 -1.37
C LEU A 626 9.56 8.98 -0.45
N PRO A 627 8.45 8.27 -0.80
CA PRO A 627 7.29 8.19 0.08
C PRO A 627 7.61 7.55 1.43
N PHE A 628 8.43 6.49 1.43
CA PHE A 628 8.81 5.78 2.67
C PHE A 628 9.73 6.62 3.53
N LEU A 629 10.70 7.33 2.92
CA LEU A 629 11.54 8.28 3.64
C LEU A 629 10.70 9.40 4.26
N TYR A 630 9.74 9.96 3.51
CA TYR A 630 8.83 10.97 4.02
C TYR A 630 8.08 10.46 5.28
N PHE A 631 7.37 9.34 5.17
CA PHE A 631 6.53 8.81 6.26
C PHE A 631 7.31 8.30 7.48
N LEU A 632 8.57 7.88 7.32
CA LEU A 632 9.37 7.33 8.42
C LEU A 632 10.34 8.34 9.06
N THR A 633 10.76 9.38 8.34
CA THR A 633 11.77 10.33 8.85
C THR A 633 11.18 11.62 9.41
N ILE A 634 10.11 12.15 8.81
CA ILE A 634 9.53 13.43 9.24
C ILE A 634 8.62 13.21 10.46
N ARG A 635 8.74 14.07 11.47
CA ARG A 635 7.86 14.08 12.64
C ARG A 635 6.61 14.90 12.31
N GLY A 636 5.43 14.43 12.71
CA GLY A 636 4.17 15.12 12.41
C GLY A 636 3.74 15.02 10.95
N ASN A 637 3.96 13.84 10.33
CA ASN A 637 3.48 13.56 8.97
C ASN A 637 1.96 13.71 8.87
N VAL A 638 1.44 13.84 7.65
CA VAL A 638 -0.02 13.93 7.40
C VAL A 638 -0.80 12.76 8.03
N LEU A 639 -0.19 11.57 8.04
CA LEU A 639 -0.78 10.35 8.61
C LEU A 639 -0.41 10.11 10.07
N PHE A 640 0.35 11.02 10.70
CA PHE A 640 0.85 10.90 12.08
C PHE A 640 1.53 9.56 12.39
N ILE A 641 2.14 8.91 11.39
CA ILE A 641 2.90 7.67 11.55
C ILE A 641 4.07 7.92 12.50
N ARG A 642 4.39 6.94 13.37
CA ARG A 642 5.55 7.03 14.27
C ARG A 642 6.84 7.08 13.45
N SER A 643 7.66 8.10 13.68
CA SER A 643 8.96 8.22 13.01
C SER A 643 9.89 7.10 13.48
N ASP A 644 10.42 6.33 12.54
CA ASP A 644 11.39 5.27 12.79
C ASP A 644 12.57 5.42 11.82
N LEU A 645 13.55 6.22 12.25
CA LEU A 645 14.74 6.53 11.46
C LEU A 645 15.57 5.27 11.16
N THR A 646 15.55 4.28 12.06
CA THR A 646 16.33 3.05 11.90
C THR A 646 15.80 2.21 10.74
N THR A 647 14.48 2.06 10.65
CA THR A 647 13.83 1.37 9.54
C THR A 647 13.98 2.17 8.23
N ALA A 648 13.90 3.50 8.28
CA ALA A 648 14.11 4.34 7.10
C ALA A 648 15.51 4.16 6.49
N LEU A 649 16.56 4.21 7.32
CA LEU A 649 17.95 4.06 6.89
C LEU A 649 18.24 2.64 6.42
N SER A 650 17.67 1.61 7.06
CA SER A 650 17.87 0.21 6.64
C SER A 650 17.23 -0.06 5.28
N LEU A 651 16.02 0.45 5.02
CA LEU A 651 15.36 0.34 3.72
C LEU A 651 16.09 1.12 2.63
N ALA A 652 16.56 2.34 2.93
CA ALA A 652 17.36 3.13 2.01
C ALA A 652 18.68 2.42 1.66
N GLY A 653 19.38 1.91 2.68
CA GLY A 653 20.59 1.09 2.51
C GLY A 653 20.33 -0.14 1.65
N TRP A 654 19.23 -0.85 1.87
CA TRP A 654 18.86 -2.04 1.12
C TRP A 654 18.62 -1.77 -0.37
N VAL A 655 17.92 -0.70 -0.72
CA VAL A 655 17.72 -0.30 -2.13
C VAL A 655 19.05 0.02 -2.79
N TRP A 656 19.92 0.77 -2.11
CA TRP A 656 21.25 1.09 -2.65
C TRP A 656 22.14 -0.13 -2.81
N VAL A 657 22.12 -1.08 -1.86
CA VAL A 657 22.83 -2.36 -2.00
C VAL A 657 22.41 -3.08 -3.29
N GLN A 658 21.11 -3.13 -3.61
CA GLN A 658 20.64 -3.70 -4.87
C GLN A 658 21.20 -2.96 -6.10
N VAL A 659 21.21 -1.62 -6.07
CA VAL A 659 21.75 -0.79 -7.16
C VAL A 659 23.26 -1.02 -7.32
N TRP A 660 24.02 -1.10 -6.23
CA TRP A 660 25.45 -1.42 -6.25
C TRP A 660 25.71 -2.81 -6.81
N ILE A 661 24.88 -3.81 -6.48
CA ILE A 661 24.97 -5.15 -7.05
C ILE A 661 24.73 -5.09 -8.57
N LEU A 662 23.69 -4.39 -9.04
CA LEU A 662 23.47 -4.19 -10.48
C LEU A 662 24.66 -3.50 -11.16
N ALA A 663 25.28 -2.52 -10.51
CA ALA A 663 26.44 -1.80 -11.04
C ALA A 663 27.66 -2.72 -11.16
N SER A 664 27.89 -3.53 -10.13
CA SER A 664 28.94 -4.52 -10.13
C SER A 664 28.74 -5.60 -11.19
N GLN A 665 27.49 -6.02 -11.48
CA GLN A 665 27.18 -6.96 -12.58
C GLN A 665 27.53 -6.38 -13.96
N ASP A 666 27.33 -5.08 -14.16
CA ASP A 666 27.64 -4.42 -15.43
C ASP A 666 29.16 -4.26 -15.67
N ILE A 667 29.92 -3.96 -14.60
CA ILE A 667 31.37 -3.72 -14.67
C ILE A 667 32.17 -5.02 -14.65
N LEU A 668 31.98 -5.84 -13.61
CA LEU A 668 32.76 -7.06 -13.36
C LEU A 668 32.19 -8.29 -14.09
N GLY A 669 30.94 -8.20 -14.53
CA GLY A 669 30.21 -9.24 -15.22
C GLY A 669 29.17 -9.93 -14.32
N PRO A 670 28.07 -10.48 -14.87
CA PRO A 670 26.92 -10.89 -14.07
C PRO A 670 27.16 -12.05 -13.09
N ARG A 671 28.23 -12.82 -13.30
CA ARG A 671 28.56 -14.04 -12.55
C ARG A 671 29.76 -13.89 -11.60
N PHE A 672 30.27 -12.67 -11.38
CA PHE A 672 31.50 -12.50 -10.59
C PHE A 672 31.36 -12.99 -9.13
N PHE A 673 30.16 -12.90 -8.55
CA PHE A 673 29.85 -13.33 -7.18
C PHE A 673 29.28 -14.75 -7.09
N VAL A 674 29.16 -15.46 -8.23
CA VAL A 674 28.50 -16.78 -8.27
C VAL A 674 29.57 -17.88 -8.36
N PRO A 675 29.59 -18.84 -7.41
CA PRO A 675 30.48 -19.98 -7.48
C PRO A 675 30.30 -20.80 -8.77
N ARG A 676 31.39 -21.40 -9.26
CA ARG A 676 31.36 -22.27 -10.45
C ARG A 676 30.40 -23.43 -10.19
N GLY A 677 29.37 -23.59 -11.02
CA GLY A 677 28.38 -24.67 -10.94
C GLY A 677 26.97 -24.26 -10.47
N TRP A 678 26.77 -23.05 -9.91
CA TRP A 678 25.45 -22.60 -9.44
C TRP A 678 24.58 -21.95 -10.53
N ALA A 679 25.20 -21.53 -11.64
CA ALA A 679 24.51 -20.98 -12.80
C ALA A 679 24.74 -21.89 -14.02
N PRO A 680 23.74 -22.04 -14.92
CA PRO A 680 23.91 -22.84 -16.13
C PRO A 680 25.09 -22.32 -16.95
N PRO A 681 25.93 -23.19 -17.54
CA PRO A 681 27.08 -22.76 -18.33
C PRO A 681 26.62 -21.83 -19.46
N ALA A 682 27.32 -20.71 -19.64
CA ALA A 682 27.05 -19.81 -20.76
C ALA A 682 27.41 -20.56 -22.05
N TYR A 683 26.56 -20.47 -23.07
CA TYR A 683 26.83 -21.12 -24.34
C TYR A 683 28.05 -20.49 -25.00
N ASP A 684 29.07 -21.30 -25.30
CA ASP A 684 30.27 -20.83 -25.99
C ASP A 684 29.99 -20.77 -27.49
N TYR A 685 29.76 -19.56 -28.01
CA TYR A 685 29.55 -19.30 -29.44
C TYR A 685 30.78 -19.57 -30.30
N HIS A 686 31.95 -19.71 -29.66
CA HIS A 686 33.19 -19.96 -30.35
C HIS A 686 33.70 -21.35 -29.96
N PRO A 687 33.04 -22.48 -30.23
CA PRO A 687 33.62 -23.77 -29.86
C PRO A 687 34.92 -24.04 -30.66
N ILE A 688 35.85 -24.79 -30.06
CA ILE A 688 37.07 -25.23 -30.73
C ILE A 688 36.69 -26.35 -31.70
N LEU A 689 36.98 -26.17 -32.99
CA LEU A 689 36.65 -27.15 -34.02
C LEU A 689 37.80 -28.13 -34.26
N ARG A 690 37.48 -29.43 -34.33
CA ARG A 690 38.45 -30.51 -34.62
C ARG A 690 37.98 -31.39 -35.77
N HIS A 691 38.93 -31.94 -36.52
CA HIS A 691 38.69 -33.03 -37.47
C HIS A 691 38.35 -34.32 -36.69
N ALA A 692 37.20 -34.92 -36.96
CA ALA A 692 36.73 -36.11 -36.25
C ALA A 692 37.38 -37.39 -36.80
N ALA A 693 37.95 -38.22 -35.93
CA ALA A 693 38.27 -39.61 -36.21
C ALA A 693 37.57 -40.61 -35.28
N ASP A 694 37.08 -40.21 -34.09
CA ASP A 694 36.46 -41.17 -33.16
C ASP A 694 35.02 -40.78 -32.76
N SER A 695 34.09 -41.64 -33.17
CA SER A 695 32.66 -41.62 -32.90
C SER A 695 32.31 -42.08 -31.48
N GLY A 696 32.95 -41.51 -30.45
CA GLY A 696 32.76 -41.98 -29.07
C GLY A 696 33.11 -41.03 -27.93
N LEU A 697 33.52 -39.78 -28.19
CA LEU A 697 33.76 -38.81 -27.12
C LEU A 697 32.49 -38.00 -26.82
N ASP A 698 32.09 -38.02 -25.54
CA ASP A 698 30.89 -37.37 -25.03
C ASP A 698 30.73 -35.93 -25.54
N LEU A 699 29.65 -35.73 -26.29
CA LEU A 699 29.24 -34.48 -26.94
C LEU A 699 28.96 -33.32 -25.95
N GLU A 700 29.12 -33.55 -24.65
CA GLU A 700 28.80 -32.64 -23.54
C GLU A 700 30.04 -31.96 -22.92
N SER A 701 31.26 -32.24 -23.40
CA SER A 701 32.46 -31.50 -23.00
C SER A 701 32.47 -30.11 -23.65
N GLY A 702 31.96 -29.11 -22.92
CA GLY A 702 31.68 -27.74 -23.36
C GLY A 702 32.87 -26.92 -23.85
N GLY A 703 33.39 -27.26 -25.03
CA GLY A 703 34.43 -26.49 -25.71
C GLY A 703 34.95 -27.07 -27.02
N VAL A 704 34.58 -28.30 -27.41
CA VAL A 704 35.09 -28.94 -28.64
C VAL A 704 33.92 -29.47 -29.48
N LEU A 705 33.79 -29.03 -30.74
CA LEU A 705 32.79 -29.53 -31.68
C LEU A 705 33.47 -30.22 -32.87
N PRO A 706 33.07 -31.44 -33.26
CA PRO A 706 33.54 -32.05 -34.51
C PRO A 706 32.93 -31.33 -35.72
N ILE A 707 33.71 -31.13 -36.78
CA ILE A 707 33.25 -30.43 -38.00
C ILE A 707 32.03 -31.10 -38.65
N GLY A 708 31.98 -32.43 -38.65
CA GLY A 708 30.85 -33.19 -39.18
C GLY A 708 29.52 -32.99 -38.44
N ALA A 709 29.53 -32.33 -37.27
CA ALA A 709 28.30 -31.97 -36.55
C ALA A 709 27.74 -30.60 -36.98
N LEU A 710 28.48 -29.80 -37.76
CA LEU A 710 28.01 -28.52 -38.28
C LEU A 710 27.01 -28.74 -39.42
N ARG A 711 25.90 -28.00 -39.39
CA ARG A 711 24.89 -27.98 -40.47
C ARG A 711 25.22 -26.85 -41.45
N ALA A 712 26.33 -26.96 -42.14
CA ALA A 712 26.77 -25.96 -43.12
C ALA A 712 27.24 -26.68 -44.40
N ASP A 713 26.89 -26.13 -45.55
CA ASP A 713 27.41 -26.61 -46.84
C ASP A 713 28.88 -26.24 -46.94
N GLY A 714 29.76 -27.20 -46.65
CA GLY A 714 31.19 -27.05 -46.84
C GLY A 714 31.55 -27.21 -48.31
N ARG A 715 32.31 -26.27 -48.87
CA ARG A 715 32.93 -26.43 -50.19
C ARG A 715 34.22 -27.23 -50.03
N ASP A 716 34.16 -28.54 -50.29
CA ASP A 716 35.36 -29.35 -50.46
C ASP A 716 36.01 -28.98 -51.81
N PHE A 717 37.25 -28.50 -51.80
CA PHE A 717 38.02 -28.36 -53.03
C PHE A 717 38.24 -29.75 -53.65
N SER A 718 37.55 -30.05 -54.75
CA SER A 718 37.94 -31.12 -55.66
C SER A 718 39.26 -30.71 -56.32
N SER A 719 40.38 -31.11 -55.72
CA SER A 719 41.72 -30.86 -56.26
C SER A 719 41.97 -31.76 -57.47
N ASP A 720 41.69 -31.26 -58.67
CA ASP A 720 42.23 -31.82 -59.90
C ASP A 720 43.49 -31.03 -60.28
N ALA A 721 44.59 -31.31 -59.57
CA ALA A 721 45.93 -30.84 -59.94
C ALA A 721 47.02 -31.62 -59.17
N LYS A 722 47.87 -32.34 -59.93
CA LYS A 722 49.18 -32.80 -59.49
C LYS A 722 50.08 -31.58 -59.28
N ASP A 723 50.42 -31.26 -58.04
CA ASP A 723 51.80 -31.09 -57.55
C ASP A 723 51.83 -30.40 -56.17
N ASP A 724 52.84 -30.80 -55.39
CA ASP A 724 53.36 -30.20 -54.15
C ASP A 724 52.70 -30.58 -52.79
N ASP A 725 53.31 -31.57 -52.13
CA ASP A 725 52.92 -32.13 -50.82
C ASP A 725 52.95 -31.12 -49.65
N ARG A 726 53.57 -29.94 -49.81
CA ARG A 726 53.59 -28.89 -48.79
C ARG A 726 52.30 -28.06 -48.72
N GLN A 727 51.58 -27.90 -49.84
CA GLN A 727 50.33 -27.14 -49.89
C GLN A 727 49.18 -27.95 -49.27
N ARG A 728 49.16 -29.28 -49.51
CA ARG A 728 48.19 -30.25 -48.97
C ARG A 728 48.03 -30.24 -47.45
N GLN A 729 49.11 -29.95 -46.70
CA GLN A 729 49.08 -29.91 -45.24
C GLN A 729 48.56 -28.57 -44.69
N LYS A 730 48.61 -27.49 -45.49
CA LYS A 730 48.12 -26.16 -45.12
C LYS A 730 46.61 -26.05 -45.40
N ASP A 731 46.13 -26.69 -46.46
CA ASP A 731 44.71 -26.71 -46.83
C ASP A 731 43.87 -27.60 -45.89
N ARG A 732 44.45 -28.68 -45.34
CA ARG A 732 43.79 -29.49 -44.29
C ARG A 732 43.56 -28.74 -42.97
N LYS A 733 44.17 -27.57 -42.77
CA LYS A 733 44.07 -26.76 -41.55
C LYS A 733 42.98 -25.69 -41.61
N ARG A 734 42.27 -25.52 -42.73
CA ARG A 734 41.25 -24.47 -42.91
C ARG A 734 40.03 -25.06 -43.62
N ALA A 735 38.86 -24.91 -43.02
CA ALA A 735 37.57 -25.24 -43.64
C ALA A 735 36.87 -23.93 -44.02
N ILE A 736 36.29 -23.87 -45.22
CA ILE A 736 35.58 -22.68 -45.71
C ILE A 736 34.08 -22.98 -45.69
N PHE A 737 33.32 -22.07 -45.09
CA PHE A 737 31.86 -22.15 -45.01
C PHE A 737 31.20 -20.87 -45.49
N ASP A 738 30.00 -20.96 -46.04
CA ASP A 738 29.27 -19.78 -46.52
C ASP A 738 28.41 -19.17 -45.41
N CYS A 739 28.53 -17.85 -45.19
CA CYS A 739 27.66 -17.15 -44.25
C CYS A 739 26.30 -16.86 -44.89
N ALA A 740 25.22 -17.48 -44.40
CA ALA A 740 23.87 -17.22 -44.94
C ALA A 740 23.33 -15.79 -44.68
N ILE A 741 24.03 -14.94 -43.92
CA ILE A 741 23.62 -13.55 -43.66
C ILE A 741 24.19 -12.60 -44.73
N CYS A 742 25.49 -12.67 -45.00
CA CYS A 742 26.17 -11.76 -45.93
C CYS A 742 26.59 -12.43 -47.25
N MET A 743 26.39 -13.75 -47.39
CA MET A 743 26.78 -14.56 -48.55
C MET A 743 28.29 -14.53 -48.86
N GLN A 744 29.12 -14.29 -47.85
CA GLN A 744 30.58 -14.31 -47.97
C GLN A 744 31.18 -15.52 -47.23
N ASP A 745 32.35 -15.93 -47.70
CA ASP A 745 33.10 -17.08 -47.21
C ASP A 745 33.64 -16.81 -45.77
N ILE A 746 33.61 -17.84 -44.94
CA ILE A 746 34.10 -17.88 -43.56
C ILE A 746 35.27 -18.87 -43.51
N ASP A 747 36.48 -18.36 -43.28
CA ASP A 747 37.66 -19.19 -43.05
C ASP A 747 37.70 -19.66 -41.59
N VAL A 748 37.57 -20.97 -41.39
CA VAL A 748 37.57 -21.62 -40.07
C VAL A 748 38.84 -22.45 -39.88
N PRO A 749 39.73 -22.08 -38.94
CA PRO A 749 40.93 -22.87 -38.66
C PRO A 749 40.56 -24.17 -37.92
N VAL A 750 41.04 -25.30 -38.43
CA VAL A 750 40.79 -26.63 -37.85
C VAL A 750 42.04 -27.15 -37.17
N LEU A 751 41.89 -27.57 -35.90
CA LEU A 751 42.96 -28.24 -35.17
C LEU A 751 42.98 -29.74 -35.49
N ALA A 752 44.17 -30.27 -35.78
CA ALA A 752 44.41 -31.70 -35.93
C ALA A 752 44.27 -32.43 -34.58
N ALA A 753 43.93 -33.73 -34.64
CA ALA A 753 43.77 -34.59 -33.46
C ALA A 753 45.05 -34.64 -32.58
N PRO A 754 44.91 -34.79 -31.25
CA PRO A 754 46.06 -34.91 -30.36
C PRO A 754 46.81 -36.22 -30.68
N GLY A 755 48.00 -36.10 -31.27
CA GLY A 755 48.85 -37.24 -31.66
C GLY A 755 49.56 -37.10 -33.00
N ALA A 756 49.19 -36.13 -33.85
CA ALA A 756 49.94 -35.84 -35.06
C ALA A 756 51.23 -35.06 -34.70
N ALA A 757 52.39 -35.70 -34.86
CA ALA A 757 53.70 -35.13 -34.59
C ALA A 757 53.95 -33.85 -35.43
N GLY A 758 53.80 -32.70 -34.79
CA GLY A 758 54.10 -31.38 -35.34
C GLY A 758 53.87 -30.33 -34.27
N GLY A 759 54.94 -29.95 -33.56
CA GLY A 759 54.87 -29.01 -32.44
C GLY A 759 54.21 -27.69 -32.84
N SER A 760 53.09 -27.36 -32.20
CA SER A 760 52.48 -26.04 -32.28
C SER A 760 53.31 -25.07 -31.45
N SER A 761 53.85 -24.03 -32.11
CA SER A 761 54.50 -22.92 -31.39
C SER A 761 53.44 -22.17 -30.56
N VAL A 762 53.86 -21.55 -29.45
CA VAL A 762 53.00 -20.70 -28.61
C VAL A 762 52.38 -19.53 -29.42
N ALA A 763 53.04 -19.09 -30.49
CA ALA A 763 52.55 -18.07 -31.41
C ALA A 763 51.39 -18.56 -32.31
N ASP A 764 51.42 -19.83 -32.74
CA ASP A 764 50.32 -20.46 -33.49
C ASP A 764 49.08 -20.68 -32.61
N GLY A 765 49.28 -20.96 -31.32
CA GLY A 765 48.21 -21.00 -30.32
C GLY A 765 47.51 -19.65 -30.12
N ALA A 766 48.26 -18.55 -30.12
CA ALA A 766 47.69 -17.20 -30.03
C ALA A 766 46.94 -16.79 -31.31
N ALA A 767 47.51 -17.04 -32.49
CA ALA A 767 46.87 -16.72 -33.77
C ALA A 767 45.54 -17.48 -33.95
N THR A 768 45.48 -18.76 -33.57
CA THR A 768 44.25 -19.57 -33.61
C THR A 768 43.20 -19.09 -32.61
N LEU A 769 43.59 -18.55 -31.44
CA LEU A 769 42.66 -17.93 -30.48
C LEU A 769 42.07 -16.59 -31.00
N PHE A 770 42.82 -15.82 -31.78
CA PHE A 770 42.31 -14.59 -32.39
C PHE A 770 41.38 -14.89 -33.58
N THR A 771 41.72 -15.86 -34.43
CA THR A 771 40.84 -16.29 -35.54
C THR A 771 39.55 -16.98 -35.02
N ARG A 772 39.58 -17.64 -33.86
CA ARG A 772 38.38 -18.23 -33.22
C ARG A 772 37.26 -17.21 -32.95
N ARG A 773 37.56 -15.91 -32.87
CA ARG A 773 36.56 -14.85 -32.66
C ARG A 773 35.91 -14.35 -33.95
N THR A 774 36.37 -14.77 -35.14
CA THR A 774 35.84 -14.26 -36.41
C THR A 774 34.50 -14.91 -36.81
N TYR A 775 34.23 -16.12 -36.32
CA TYR A 775 33.01 -16.88 -36.59
C TYR A 775 32.26 -17.23 -35.29
N MET A 776 30.94 -17.36 -35.37
CA MET A 776 30.08 -17.82 -34.28
C MET A 776 29.27 -19.02 -34.73
N ILE A 777 29.10 -19.99 -33.84
CA ILE A 777 28.28 -21.18 -34.04
C ILE A 777 27.10 -21.10 -33.10
N THR A 778 25.92 -21.40 -33.61
CA THR A 778 24.67 -21.40 -32.84
C THR A 778 24.43 -22.78 -32.19
N PRO A 779 23.57 -22.89 -31.16
CA PRO A 779 23.22 -24.20 -30.56
C PRO A 779 22.62 -25.21 -31.55
N CYS A 780 21.96 -24.71 -32.61
CA CYS A 780 21.46 -25.54 -33.73
C CYS A 780 22.54 -25.96 -34.74
N ARG A 781 23.80 -25.58 -34.48
CA ARG A 781 25.03 -25.91 -35.22
C ARG A 781 25.15 -25.26 -36.60
N HIS A 782 24.56 -24.09 -36.77
CA HIS A 782 24.78 -23.22 -37.93
C HIS A 782 25.93 -22.25 -37.66
N ILE A 783 26.71 -21.91 -38.69
CA ILE A 783 27.90 -21.04 -38.59
C ILE A 783 27.69 -19.70 -39.31
N PHE A 784 28.21 -18.62 -38.75
CA PHE A 784 28.09 -17.26 -39.29
C PHE A 784 29.34 -16.43 -38.95
N HIS A 785 29.60 -15.33 -39.66
CA HIS A 785 30.56 -14.33 -39.17
C HIS A 785 30.07 -13.75 -37.84
N SER A 786 31.00 -13.51 -36.93
CA SER A 786 30.75 -12.88 -35.62
C SER A 786 29.96 -11.58 -35.74
N THR A 787 30.38 -10.67 -36.63
CA THR A 787 29.73 -9.37 -36.88
C THR A 787 28.32 -9.50 -37.45
N CYS A 788 28.10 -10.49 -38.33
CA CYS A 788 26.81 -10.73 -38.96
C CYS A 788 25.81 -11.30 -37.94
N LEU A 789 26.22 -12.31 -37.17
CA LEU A 789 25.35 -12.89 -36.16
C LEU A 789 25.11 -11.92 -35.00
N GLU A 790 26.10 -11.14 -34.56
CA GLU A 790 25.91 -10.12 -33.53
C GLU A 790 24.89 -9.05 -33.97
N SER A 791 24.99 -8.58 -35.21
CA SER A 791 24.03 -7.62 -35.78
C SER A 791 22.63 -8.21 -35.91
N TRP A 792 22.52 -9.48 -36.34
CA TRP A 792 21.26 -10.20 -36.39
C TRP A 792 20.65 -10.40 -35.00
N MET A 793 21.45 -10.76 -34.01
CA MET A 793 21.02 -10.99 -32.63
C MET A 793 20.53 -9.71 -31.93
N ARG A 794 20.97 -8.53 -32.36
CA ARG A 794 20.39 -7.24 -31.93
C ARG A 794 18.95 -7.08 -32.42
N LEU A 795 18.59 -7.67 -33.56
CA LEU A 795 17.24 -7.61 -34.13
C LEU A 795 16.35 -8.78 -33.67
N ARG A 796 16.84 -10.03 -33.77
CA ARG A 796 16.11 -11.25 -33.40
C ARG A 796 17.03 -12.31 -32.78
N LEU A 797 16.61 -12.89 -31.65
CA LEU A 797 17.29 -14.02 -30.99
C LEU A 797 16.86 -15.38 -31.56
N GLN A 798 16.90 -15.51 -32.88
CA GLN A 798 16.54 -16.72 -33.62
C GLN A 798 17.59 -17.01 -34.67
N CYS A 799 17.83 -18.29 -34.98
CA CYS A 799 18.76 -18.65 -36.05
C CYS A 799 18.23 -18.18 -37.41
N PRO A 800 19.05 -17.48 -38.24
CA PRO A 800 18.64 -17.07 -39.59
C PRO A 800 18.20 -18.25 -40.47
N ILE A 801 18.78 -19.43 -40.26
CA ILE A 801 18.54 -20.63 -41.09
C ILE A 801 17.35 -21.42 -40.56
N CYS A 802 17.41 -21.94 -39.33
CA CYS A 802 16.37 -22.85 -38.81
C CYS A 802 15.36 -22.19 -37.85
N ARG A 803 15.46 -20.89 -37.59
CA ARG A 803 14.57 -20.12 -36.68
C ARG A 803 14.52 -20.60 -35.23
N GLU A 804 15.41 -21.52 -34.85
CA GLU A 804 15.56 -22.00 -33.47
C GLU A 804 15.98 -20.87 -32.54
N SER A 805 15.53 -20.89 -31.28
CA SER A 805 15.86 -19.85 -30.30
C SER A 805 17.36 -19.90 -29.96
N ILE A 806 18.02 -18.74 -29.93
CA ILE A 806 19.45 -18.64 -29.63
C ILE A 806 19.64 -17.86 -28.31
N PRO A 807 20.55 -18.29 -27.41
CA PRO A 807 20.91 -17.48 -26.26
C PRO A 807 21.45 -16.09 -26.68
N PRO A 808 21.46 -15.08 -25.81
CA PRO A 808 22.21 -13.84 -26.06
C PRO A 808 23.73 -14.07 -25.90
N VAL A 809 24.55 -13.32 -26.65
CA VAL A 809 26.02 -13.26 -26.53
C VAL A 809 26.45 -12.38 -25.36
#